data_AF-A0A0P7YU95-F1
#
_entry.id   AF-A0A0P7YU95-F1
#
_cell.length_a   1.000
_cell.length_b   1.000
_cell.length_c   1.000
_cell.angle_alpha   90.00
_cell.angle_beta   90.00
_cell.angle_gamma   90.00
#
_symmetry.space_group_name_H-M   'P 1'
#
loop_
_entity.id
_entity.type
_entity.pdbx_description
1 polymer ?
#
loop_
_entity_poly.entity_id
_entity_poly.type
_entity_poly.pdbx_seq_one_letter_code
_entity_poly.pdbx_strand_id
1 'polypeptide(L)'
;MAKKSTSKQSKNTNTDKSATAKKLVEKSNTATGLKDKGSTSKSATSKSAKDKSAKDKKAASSAEELSPSVSLDPTLEFLQATHPAVRSQMAATSNLPTFLESVQSLSLEERKQIVSQAILLISENFVHLPHKESMHGIAPVQKLKLIQHQLARSTPESMGSEYQFHRDMLEVFTSVRDLHTNYLLPEPFAEKVAFLPFDIEEYTEDGRPQYLASHFVQGFSHRYFKRGVKIITWNGVPIRRAVEVSANEHAGSNLAARYARGIEGLTLRPLQGSLPPDALWVDIGYEDLDGVSRTMQQEWLVTPLVADPSRVDADAISKNAACLGTDIQADILQRAKKMLFAPQIVAEEQKASKKPAKRQKPAAEGIESALPGIFSAKSVTTSAGTFGYIRIFTFNIDDPDAFIKEFITLIELLPQNGLIIDVRGNGGGHIFASEGLLQTLTPGEITPEPTQFINTALNARICDRHRTNPVGIDLSPWVDSILDSVQTGAVYSRGFSITPPEFANQIGQKYHGPVVLITDARCYSATDIFAAGFRDHNIGHILGVDANMGAGGANVWTHGLLQALLTVPEPADSETPYQDLPKGASMRVAIRRTLRVGALAGTPLEDLGVVPDSLHAMTKRDLLEANLDLINQAGDLLKQMPVRELSVKIQKTKSSLSVNATTAGLSRLDVYVDGRPVKTLDIESGECNFEIDLPANAQQLRLAGYENNEYVAARKIEI
;
A
#
# COMPACT_ATOMS: atom_id res chain seq x y z
N MET A 1 53.94 40.69 47.72
CA MET A 1 54.20 39.23 47.65
C MET A 1 54.27 38.87 46.16
N ALA A 2 55.34 38.35 45.53
CA ALA A 2 56.25 37.24 45.86
C ALA A 2 55.55 35.87 45.78
N LYS A 3 55.91 34.86 44.97
CA LYS A 3 56.95 34.62 43.91
C LYS A 3 56.28 33.79 42.76
N LYS A 4 56.68 33.75 41.47
CA LYS A 4 57.95 33.49 40.76
C LYS A 4 58.48 32.01 40.74
N SER A 5 58.12 31.24 39.70
CA SER A 5 58.95 30.30 38.89
C SER A 5 58.06 29.59 37.83
N THR A 6 58.42 29.11 36.62
CA THR A 6 59.51 29.35 35.63
C THR A 6 60.69 28.37 35.42
N SER A 7 60.43 27.13 34.97
CA SER A 7 61.27 26.40 33.98
C SER A 7 60.43 25.35 33.21
N LYS A 8 60.59 24.99 31.92
CA LYS A 8 61.66 24.95 30.88
C LYS A 8 62.58 23.71 30.85
N GLN A 9 62.46 23.00 29.73
CA GLN A 9 63.49 22.25 28.97
C GLN A 9 64.17 21.01 29.60
N SER A 10 64.04 19.89 28.89
CA SER A 10 65.22 19.33 28.23
C SER A 10 64.88 18.96 26.77
N LYS A 11 65.90 18.97 25.91
CA LYS A 11 65.88 18.25 24.62
C LYS A 11 66.63 16.94 24.86
N ASN A 12 66.33 15.91 24.08
CA ASN A 12 67.45 15.16 23.50
C ASN A 12 67.11 14.63 22.11
N THR A 13 68.04 14.85 21.18
CA THR A 13 68.00 14.34 19.82
C THR A 13 69.08 13.29 19.67
N ASN A 14 68.81 12.19 18.99
CA ASN A 14 69.89 11.56 18.22
C ASN A 14 69.37 10.84 16.97
N THR A 15 70.27 10.66 16.01
CA THR A 15 69.98 10.33 14.61
C THR A 15 70.61 9.02 14.15
N ASP A 16 70.24 8.61 12.94
CA ASP A 16 71.05 7.89 11.95
C ASP A 16 71.13 6.33 11.91
N LYS A 17 70.40 5.81 10.89
CA LYS A 17 70.90 5.10 9.68
C LYS A 17 71.28 3.60 9.69
N SER A 18 70.91 2.97 8.55
CA SER A 18 71.45 1.75 7.90
C SER A 18 71.31 0.40 8.63
N ALA A 19 70.48 -0.54 8.13
CA ALA A 19 70.73 -1.54 7.06
C ALA A 19 71.23 -2.90 7.65
N THR A 20 71.04 -4.10 7.08
CA THR A 20 70.78 -4.55 5.69
C THR A 20 69.88 -5.82 5.64
N ALA A 21 69.30 -6.15 4.49
CA ALA A 21 68.32 -7.22 4.23
C ALA A 21 68.77 -8.69 4.46
N LYS A 22 67.79 -9.63 4.62
CA LYS A 22 67.60 -10.86 3.78
C LYS A 22 66.52 -11.86 4.27
N LYS A 23 65.46 -12.07 3.46
CA LYS A 23 64.83 -13.35 3.00
C LYS A 23 63.40 -13.05 2.51
N LEU A 24 62.99 -13.32 1.27
CA LEU A 24 62.83 -14.59 0.54
C LEU A 24 61.74 -15.54 1.09
N VAL A 25 60.53 -15.39 0.53
CA VAL A 25 59.68 -16.50 0.07
C VAL A 25 59.12 -16.07 -1.30
N GLU A 26 59.16 -16.95 -2.30
CA GLU A 26 58.68 -16.72 -3.66
C GLU A 26 58.35 -18.07 -4.32
N LYS A 27 57.33 -18.13 -5.20
CA LYS A 27 56.93 -19.30 -6.02
C LYS A 27 56.42 -20.52 -5.21
N SER A 28 55.57 -21.41 -5.73
CA SER A 28 54.68 -21.40 -6.92
C SER A 28 53.69 -22.57 -6.78
N ASN A 29 52.65 -22.66 -7.64
CA ASN A 29 52.54 -23.76 -8.59
C ASN A 29 51.32 -23.64 -9.53
N THR A 30 51.61 -23.58 -10.82
CA THR A 30 50.70 -23.89 -11.94
C THR A 30 50.64 -25.40 -12.14
N ALA A 31 49.49 -25.94 -12.56
CA ALA A 31 49.39 -27.32 -13.04
C ALA A 31 48.40 -27.43 -14.22
N THR A 32 48.89 -27.90 -15.37
CA THR A 32 48.10 -28.20 -16.58
C THR A 32 48.59 -29.50 -17.19
N GLY A 33 47.69 -30.43 -17.53
CA GLY A 33 47.98 -31.45 -18.55
C GLY A 33 47.64 -32.92 -18.24
N LEU A 34 46.48 -33.36 -18.76
CA LEU A 34 46.36 -34.43 -19.78
C LEU A 34 46.70 -35.92 -19.47
N LYS A 35 45.79 -36.78 -19.97
CA LYS A 35 45.97 -38.19 -20.47
C LYS A 35 46.04 -39.33 -19.44
N ASP A 36 45.59 -40.57 -19.74
CA ASP A 36 44.58 -41.10 -20.70
C ASP A 36 44.32 -42.61 -20.41
N LYS A 37 43.39 -43.24 -21.17
CA LYS A 37 42.97 -44.66 -21.20
C LYS A 37 41.96 -45.08 -20.11
N GLY A 38 40.93 -45.88 -20.40
CA GLY A 38 40.42 -46.38 -21.70
C GLY A 38 39.69 -47.74 -21.59
N SER A 39 38.89 -48.10 -22.62
CA SER A 39 38.03 -49.32 -22.73
C SER A 39 36.73 -49.28 -21.92
N THR A 40 35.55 -49.74 -22.36
CA THR A 40 34.89 -50.02 -23.68
C THR A 40 33.36 -50.10 -23.39
N SER A 41 32.37 -49.97 -24.27
CA SER A 41 32.19 -49.53 -25.68
C SER A 41 30.69 -49.07 -25.82
N LYS A 42 29.93 -48.98 -26.92
CA LYS A 42 30.00 -49.45 -28.33
C LYS A 42 29.03 -48.61 -29.22
N SER A 43 28.68 -49.12 -30.41
CA SER A 43 27.68 -48.60 -31.36
C SER A 43 26.24 -48.57 -30.80
N ALA A 44 25.32 -47.62 -31.10
CA ALA A 44 25.04 -46.76 -32.27
C ALA A 44 24.10 -47.35 -33.34
N THR A 45 23.17 -46.50 -33.85
CA THR A 45 22.31 -46.64 -35.06
C THR A 45 21.27 -47.79 -35.12
N SER A 46 20.15 -47.72 -35.86
CA SER A 46 19.29 -46.59 -36.31
C SER A 46 18.02 -47.09 -37.03
N LYS A 47 16.95 -46.27 -37.04
CA LYS A 47 15.84 -46.22 -38.03
C LYS A 47 14.83 -47.39 -38.20
N SER A 48 13.56 -46.96 -38.23
CA SER A 48 12.48 -47.31 -39.18
C SER A 48 11.72 -48.67 -39.16
N ALA A 49 10.42 -48.54 -38.84
CA ALA A 49 9.26 -48.88 -39.69
C ALA A 49 8.51 -50.23 -39.60
N LYS A 50 7.20 -50.07 -39.33
CA LYS A 50 6.00 -50.77 -39.87
C LYS A 50 5.55 -52.17 -39.39
N ASP A 51 4.24 -52.18 -39.13
CA ASP A 51 3.22 -53.22 -39.43
C ASP A 51 3.02 -54.49 -38.56
N LYS A 52 1.81 -54.51 -37.95
CA LYS A 52 0.79 -55.59 -37.93
C LYS A 52 0.78 -56.68 -36.84
N SER A 53 -0.47 -57.15 -36.59
CA SER A 53 -0.96 -58.16 -35.63
C SER A 53 -0.66 -57.88 -34.15
N ALA A 54 -1.60 -57.79 -33.19
CA ALA A 54 -2.95 -58.33 -32.96
C ALA A 54 -3.01 -59.75 -32.37
N LYS A 55 -3.22 -59.84 -31.03
CA LYS A 55 -4.31 -60.61 -30.40
C LYS A 55 -4.47 -60.37 -28.89
N ASP A 56 -5.72 -60.13 -28.49
CA ASP A 56 -6.45 -60.57 -27.29
C ASP A 56 -5.78 -60.64 -25.90
N LYS A 57 -6.28 -59.82 -24.96
CA LYS A 57 -6.92 -60.35 -23.72
C LYS A 57 -7.88 -59.34 -23.06
N LYS A 58 -8.93 -59.86 -22.42
CA LYS A 58 -10.07 -59.11 -21.86
C LYS A 58 -9.82 -58.50 -20.48
N ALA A 59 -10.29 -57.26 -20.29
CA ALA A 59 -11.09 -56.80 -19.16
C ALA A 59 -11.87 -55.55 -19.66
N ALA A 60 -13.20 -55.44 -19.61
CA ALA A 60 -14.11 -55.56 -18.46
C ALA A 60 -13.79 -54.49 -17.39
N SER A 61 -14.07 -53.20 -17.62
CA SER A 61 -15.39 -52.53 -17.64
C SER A 61 -15.95 -52.23 -16.25
N SER A 62 -15.51 -51.11 -15.69
CA SER A 62 -16.23 -50.34 -14.66
C SER A 62 -16.12 -48.87 -15.06
N ALA A 63 -17.22 -48.29 -15.51
CA ALA A 63 -17.29 -46.83 -15.64
C ALA A 63 -17.45 -46.26 -14.24
N GLU A 64 -16.57 -45.36 -13.83
CA GLU A 64 -16.84 -44.53 -12.66
C GLU A 64 -18.02 -43.62 -13.01
N GLU A 65 -19.07 -43.68 -12.19
CA GLU A 65 -20.27 -42.88 -12.40
C GLU A 65 -19.92 -41.40 -12.23
N LEU A 66 -20.31 -40.58 -13.21
CA LEU A 66 -20.34 -39.13 -13.02
C LEU A 66 -21.21 -38.85 -11.79
N SER A 67 -20.63 -38.18 -10.79
CA SER A 67 -21.36 -37.79 -9.59
C SER A 67 -22.63 -37.00 -9.98
N PRO A 68 -23.74 -37.18 -9.25
CA PRO A 68 -24.98 -36.52 -9.59
C PRO A 68 -24.76 -35.01 -9.61
N SER A 69 -25.17 -34.35 -10.68
CA SER A 69 -25.08 -32.90 -10.81
C SER A 69 -25.93 -32.26 -9.71
N VAL A 70 -25.27 -31.82 -8.64
CA VAL A 70 -25.89 -30.99 -7.61
C VAL A 70 -26.43 -29.76 -8.33
N SER A 71 -27.76 -29.61 -8.34
CA SER A 71 -28.39 -28.39 -8.79
C SER A 71 -27.87 -27.27 -7.88
N LEU A 72 -27.11 -26.35 -8.46
CA LEU A 72 -26.77 -25.10 -7.78
C LEU A 72 -28.06 -24.44 -7.30
N ASP A 73 -27.98 -23.78 -6.16
CA ASP A 73 -29.04 -22.91 -5.68
C ASP A 73 -29.46 -21.96 -6.82
N PRO A 74 -30.76 -21.84 -7.18
CA PRO A 74 -31.22 -20.94 -8.22
C PRO A 74 -30.76 -19.48 -8.05
N THR A 75 -30.47 -19.05 -6.82
CA THR A 75 -29.91 -17.70 -6.56
C THR A 75 -28.44 -17.57 -7.00
N LEU A 76 -27.73 -18.68 -7.23
CA LEU A 76 -26.32 -18.77 -7.62
C LEU A 76 -26.10 -19.11 -9.11
N GLU A 77 -27.12 -19.47 -9.89
CA GLU A 77 -26.98 -19.89 -11.30
C GLU A 77 -26.18 -18.87 -12.15
N PHE A 78 -26.37 -17.58 -11.89
CA PHE A 78 -25.70 -16.50 -12.62
C PHE A 78 -24.16 -16.56 -12.54
N LEU A 79 -23.61 -17.20 -11.51
CA LEU A 79 -22.16 -17.34 -11.31
C LEU A 79 -21.49 -18.18 -12.40
N GLN A 80 -22.24 -19.06 -13.09
CA GLN A 80 -21.73 -19.81 -14.25
C GLN A 80 -21.32 -18.88 -15.42
N ALA A 81 -21.97 -17.72 -15.55
CA ALA A 81 -21.70 -16.73 -16.59
C ALA A 81 -20.54 -15.76 -16.26
N THR A 82 -19.92 -15.88 -15.07
CA THR A 82 -18.77 -15.06 -14.67
C THR A 82 -17.54 -15.28 -15.57
N HIS A 83 -16.65 -14.29 -15.60
CA HIS A 83 -15.46 -14.30 -16.45
C HIS A 83 -14.55 -15.51 -16.16
N PRO A 84 -13.97 -16.18 -17.19
CA PRO A 84 -13.13 -17.36 -16.98
C PRO A 84 -11.93 -17.17 -16.02
N ALA A 85 -11.44 -15.93 -15.85
CA ALA A 85 -10.30 -15.63 -14.96
C ALA A 85 -10.64 -15.64 -13.45
N VAL A 86 -11.94 -15.62 -13.10
CA VAL A 86 -12.43 -15.66 -11.69
C VAL A 86 -13.43 -16.80 -11.44
N ARG A 87 -13.95 -17.45 -12.49
CA ARG A 87 -15.04 -18.44 -12.40
C ARG A 87 -14.77 -19.59 -11.42
N SER A 88 -13.52 -20.04 -11.29
CA SER A 88 -13.11 -21.07 -10.32
C SER A 88 -13.33 -20.65 -8.87
N GLN A 89 -13.05 -19.39 -8.53
CA GLN A 89 -13.27 -18.83 -7.20
C GLN A 89 -14.76 -18.52 -6.99
N MET A 90 -15.43 -17.94 -7.98
CA MET A 90 -16.87 -17.68 -7.92
C MET A 90 -17.69 -18.97 -7.79
N ALA A 91 -17.24 -20.11 -8.34
CA ALA A 91 -17.87 -21.41 -8.17
C ALA A 91 -17.76 -21.98 -6.73
N ALA A 92 -16.92 -21.40 -5.88
CA ALA A 92 -16.83 -21.69 -4.45
C ALA A 92 -17.62 -20.68 -3.58
N THR A 93 -18.57 -19.95 -4.20
CA THR A 93 -19.53 -19.10 -3.48
C THR A 93 -20.64 -19.94 -2.86
N SER A 94 -21.06 -19.60 -1.64
CA SER A 94 -22.29 -20.09 -1.01
C SER A 94 -23.23 -18.93 -0.66
N ASN A 95 -24.48 -19.22 -0.30
CA ASN A 95 -25.29 -18.27 0.46
C ASN A 95 -24.74 -18.15 1.91
N LEU A 96 -25.11 -17.09 2.62
CA LEU A 96 -24.63 -16.82 3.98
C LEU A 96 -25.01 -17.91 5.01
N PRO A 97 -26.24 -18.47 5.04
CA PRO A 97 -26.59 -19.59 5.92
C PRO A 97 -25.62 -20.78 5.83
N THR A 98 -25.37 -21.30 4.62
CA THR A 98 -24.48 -22.45 4.41
C THR A 98 -23.02 -22.12 4.76
N PHE A 99 -22.59 -20.86 4.65
CA PHE A 99 -21.27 -20.47 5.16
C PHE A 99 -21.21 -20.53 6.70
N LEU A 100 -22.23 -20.04 7.39
CA LEU A 100 -22.26 -20.01 8.86
C LEU A 100 -22.27 -21.41 9.49
N GLU A 101 -22.81 -22.41 8.80
CA GLU A 101 -22.73 -23.83 9.20
C GLU A 101 -21.30 -24.40 9.20
N SER A 102 -20.35 -23.75 8.52
CA SER A 102 -18.94 -24.20 8.44
C SER A 102 -18.02 -23.67 9.55
N VAL A 103 -18.52 -22.78 10.43
CA VAL A 103 -17.72 -22.07 11.44
C VAL A 103 -17.29 -23.00 12.58
N GLN A 104 -16.00 -22.96 12.96
CA GLN A 104 -15.41 -23.84 13.98
C GLN A 104 -15.30 -23.18 15.36
N SER A 105 -16.02 -23.73 16.35
CA SER A 105 -16.07 -23.16 17.70
C SER A 105 -14.75 -23.13 18.46
N LEU A 106 -14.37 -21.93 18.95
CA LEU A 106 -13.29 -21.68 19.90
C LEU A 106 -13.68 -22.14 21.30
N SER A 107 -12.83 -22.95 21.91
CA SER A 107 -12.90 -23.39 23.30
C SER A 107 -12.57 -22.28 24.30
N LEU A 108 -12.85 -22.52 25.59
CA LEU A 108 -12.66 -21.53 26.64
C LEU A 108 -11.20 -21.07 26.79
N GLU A 109 -10.23 -21.99 26.70
CA GLU A 109 -8.81 -21.64 26.81
C GLU A 109 -8.30 -20.90 25.57
N GLU A 110 -8.76 -21.26 24.37
CA GLU A 110 -8.48 -20.51 23.14
C GLU A 110 -9.00 -19.06 23.21
N ARG A 111 -10.21 -18.85 23.76
CA ARG A 111 -10.76 -17.51 24.01
C ARG A 111 -9.94 -16.72 25.04
N LYS A 112 -9.51 -17.36 26.12
CA LYS A 112 -8.63 -16.73 27.14
C LYS A 112 -7.27 -16.35 26.55
N GLN A 113 -6.68 -17.20 25.70
CA GLN A 113 -5.40 -16.98 25.03
C GLN A 113 -5.49 -15.78 24.07
N ILE A 114 -6.54 -15.72 23.25
CA ILE A 114 -6.86 -14.54 22.41
C ILE A 114 -6.94 -13.27 23.27
N VAL A 115 -7.74 -13.25 24.34
CA VAL A 115 -7.89 -12.04 25.18
C VAL A 115 -6.58 -11.65 25.87
N SER A 116 -5.78 -12.62 26.31
CA SER A 116 -4.47 -12.36 26.93
C SER A 116 -3.49 -11.71 25.96
N GLN A 117 -3.37 -12.25 24.74
CA GLN A 117 -2.51 -11.70 23.69
C GLN A 117 -3.01 -10.33 23.19
N ALA A 118 -4.32 -10.08 23.17
CA ALA A 118 -4.89 -8.77 22.88
C ALA A 118 -4.57 -7.72 23.97
N ILE A 119 -4.61 -8.10 25.26
CA ILE A 119 -4.21 -7.19 26.35
C ILE A 119 -2.75 -6.79 26.17
N LEU A 120 -1.86 -7.77 25.95
CA LEU A 120 -0.43 -7.57 25.72
C LEU A 120 -0.17 -6.61 24.56
N LEU A 121 -0.70 -6.91 23.37
CA LEU A 121 -0.49 -6.15 22.15
C LEU A 121 -0.94 -4.68 22.29
N ILE A 122 -2.12 -4.47 22.89
CA ILE A 122 -2.67 -3.11 23.09
C ILE A 122 -1.93 -2.35 24.18
N SER A 123 -1.53 -2.97 25.31
CA SER A 123 -0.84 -2.23 26.37
C SER A 123 0.64 -1.96 26.11
N GLU A 124 1.33 -2.87 25.42
CA GLU A 124 2.79 -2.78 25.23
C GLU A 124 3.22 -2.26 23.86
N ASN A 125 2.40 -2.35 22.81
CA ASN A 125 2.84 -2.04 21.44
C ASN A 125 1.98 -1.01 20.69
N PHE A 126 0.75 -0.73 21.12
CA PHE A 126 -0.15 0.18 20.40
C PHE A 126 0.23 1.66 20.57
N VAL A 127 0.86 2.22 19.54
CA VAL A 127 1.43 3.58 19.59
C VAL A 127 0.40 4.68 19.82
N HIS A 128 -0.81 4.51 19.32
CA HIS A 128 -1.87 5.51 19.46
C HIS A 128 -2.68 5.35 20.76
N LEU A 129 -2.41 4.37 21.63
CA LEU A 129 -3.24 4.11 22.82
C LEU A 129 -3.53 5.39 23.65
N PRO A 130 -2.53 6.18 24.10
CA PRO A 130 -2.80 7.36 24.92
C PRO A 130 -3.58 8.46 24.16
N HIS A 131 -3.43 8.50 22.83
CA HIS A 131 -4.15 9.43 21.97
C HIS A 131 -5.62 9.00 21.81
N LYS A 132 -5.89 7.75 21.44
CA LYS A 132 -7.25 7.25 21.19
C LYS A 132 -8.07 7.16 22.48
N GLU A 133 -7.47 6.78 23.62
CA GLU A 133 -8.13 6.86 24.94
C GLU A 133 -8.60 8.28 25.24
N SER A 134 -7.72 9.28 25.06
CA SER A 134 -8.03 10.69 25.26
C SER A 134 -9.03 11.26 24.25
N MET A 135 -8.91 10.90 22.97
CA MET A 135 -9.69 11.46 21.86
C MET A 135 -11.10 10.85 21.75
N HIS A 136 -11.30 9.62 22.22
CA HIS A 136 -12.58 8.91 22.09
C HIS A 136 -13.26 8.62 23.44
N GLY A 137 -12.60 8.86 24.58
CA GLY A 137 -13.16 8.60 25.92
C GLY A 137 -13.30 7.11 26.22
N ILE A 138 -12.37 6.30 25.71
CA ILE A 138 -12.38 4.84 25.76
C ILE A 138 -11.28 4.31 26.69
N ALA A 139 -11.38 3.03 27.08
CA ALA A 139 -10.37 2.32 27.85
C ALA A 139 -10.26 0.84 27.36
N PRO A 140 -9.68 0.60 26.15
CA PRO A 140 -9.71 -0.71 25.50
C PRO A 140 -9.01 -1.80 26.32
N VAL A 141 -7.88 -1.48 26.96
CA VAL A 141 -7.16 -2.41 27.87
C VAL A 141 -8.05 -2.82 29.05
N GLN A 142 -8.85 -1.89 29.60
CA GLN A 142 -9.76 -2.20 30.69
C GLN A 142 -10.96 -3.02 30.21
N LYS A 143 -11.49 -2.77 29.01
CA LYS A 143 -12.55 -3.60 28.43
C LYS A 143 -12.08 -5.04 28.20
N LEU A 144 -10.87 -5.25 27.68
CA LEU A 144 -10.27 -6.59 27.54
C LEU A 144 -10.07 -7.28 28.90
N LYS A 145 -9.63 -6.57 29.93
CA LYS A 145 -9.52 -7.11 31.32
C LYS A 145 -10.88 -7.53 31.90
N LEU A 146 -11.97 -6.84 31.55
CA LEU A 146 -13.32 -7.27 31.94
C LEU A 146 -13.73 -8.57 31.24
N ILE A 147 -13.47 -8.71 29.93
CA ILE A 147 -13.70 -9.95 29.18
C ILE A 147 -12.84 -11.10 29.77
N GLN A 148 -11.57 -10.83 30.09
CA GLN A 148 -10.67 -11.80 30.71
C GLN A 148 -11.21 -12.31 32.05
N HIS A 149 -11.70 -11.41 32.92
CA HIS A 149 -12.30 -11.76 34.21
C HIS A 149 -13.64 -12.51 34.07
N GLN A 150 -14.42 -12.23 33.02
CA GLN A 150 -15.62 -13.00 32.70
C GLN A 150 -15.25 -14.44 32.29
N LEU A 151 -14.35 -14.61 31.31
CA LEU A 151 -13.90 -15.93 30.85
C LEU A 151 -13.19 -16.74 31.96
N ALA A 152 -12.46 -16.08 32.87
CA ALA A 152 -11.86 -16.73 34.04
C ALA A 152 -12.89 -17.31 35.03
N ARG A 153 -14.16 -16.91 34.93
CA ARG A 153 -15.28 -17.37 35.76
C ARG A 153 -16.28 -18.26 34.99
N SER A 154 -16.10 -18.43 33.69
CA SER A 154 -16.93 -19.27 32.83
C SER A 154 -16.49 -20.74 32.86
N THR A 155 -17.42 -21.61 32.47
CA THR A 155 -17.19 -23.01 32.09
C THR A 155 -17.42 -23.15 30.57
N PRO A 156 -17.05 -24.28 29.93
CA PRO A 156 -17.31 -24.50 28.49
C PRO A 156 -18.80 -24.35 28.11
N GLU A 157 -19.72 -24.64 29.03
CA GLU A 157 -21.17 -24.54 28.84
C GLU A 157 -21.71 -23.12 29.07
N SER A 158 -20.94 -22.24 29.70
CA SER A 158 -21.37 -20.90 30.14
C SER A 158 -20.52 -19.74 29.57
N MET A 159 -19.59 -20.03 28.67
CA MET A 159 -18.70 -19.04 28.01
C MET A 159 -19.36 -18.19 26.90
N GLY A 160 -20.66 -18.37 26.66
CA GLY A 160 -21.42 -17.65 25.62
C GLY A 160 -21.15 -18.13 24.19
N SER A 161 -21.94 -17.63 23.23
CA SER A 161 -21.78 -17.99 21.81
C SER A 161 -20.48 -17.43 21.22
N GLU A 162 -20.04 -18.02 20.11
CA GLU A 162 -18.85 -17.58 19.40
C GLU A 162 -19.01 -16.21 18.74
N TYR A 163 -20.14 -15.98 18.07
CA TYR A 163 -20.52 -14.66 17.55
C TYR A 163 -20.44 -13.58 18.63
N GLN A 164 -20.92 -13.87 19.86
CA GLN A 164 -20.86 -12.94 20.98
C GLN A 164 -19.41 -12.62 21.38
N PHE A 165 -18.54 -13.64 21.47
CA PHE A 165 -17.11 -13.44 21.75
C PHE A 165 -16.40 -12.63 20.66
N HIS A 166 -16.59 -12.95 19.38
CA HIS A 166 -15.99 -12.20 18.28
C HIS A 166 -16.53 -10.77 18.19
N ARG A 167 -17.82 -10.53 18.46
CA ARG A 167 -18.38 -9.18 18.54
C ARG A 167 -17.71 -8.35 19.63
N ASP A 168 -17.62 -8.88 20.84
CA ASP A 168 -17.05 -8.14 21.97
C ASP A 168 -15.57 -7.82 21.75
N MET A 169 -14.82 -8.74 21.13
CA MET A 169 -13.43 -8.53 20.69
C MET A 169 -13.32 -7.46 19.58
N LEU A 170 -14.09 -7.59 18.49
CA LEU A 170 -14.10 -6.60 17.41
C LEU A 170 -14.51 -5.21 17.92
N GLU A 171 -15.49 -5.11 18.82
CA GLU A 171 -15.93 -3.84 19.37
C GLU A 171 -14.82 -3.14 20.20
N VAL A 172 -13.91 -3.88 20.85
CA VAL A 172 -12.70 -3.27 21.46
C VAL A 172 -11.83 -2.62 20.39
N PHE A 173 -11.44 -3.37 19.36
CA PHE A 173 -10.51 -2.88 18.33
C PHE A 173 -11.15 -1.79 17.44
N THR A 174 -12.44 -1.89 17.14
CA THR A 174 -13.19 -0.83 16.45
C THR A 174 -13.32 0.43 17.32
N SER A 175 -13.40 0.31 18.66
CA SER A 175 -13.52 1.49 19.54
C SER A 175 -12.33 2.44 19.46
N VAL A 176 -11.11 1.94 19.21
CA VAL A 176 -9.90 2.78 19.01
C VAL A 176 -9.84 3.46 17.64
N ARG A 177 -10.77 3.14 16.72
CA ARG A 177 -10.90 3.74 15.38
C ARG A 177 -9.56 3.87 14.62
N ASP A 178 -8.75 2.83 14.70
CA ASP A 178 -7.42 2.74 14.11
C ASP A 178 -7.42 1.55 13.15
N LEU A 179 -7.14 1.76 11.86
CA LEU A 179 -7.21 0.69 10.86
C LEU A 179 -5.96 -0.18 10.78
N HIS A 180 -4.90 0.23 11.46
CA HIS A 180 -3.68 -0.57 11.60
C HIS A 180 -3.79 -1.55 12.77
N THR A 181 -4.68 -1.26 13.71
CA THR A 181 -4.85 -2.00 14.96
C THR A 181 -6.13 -2.83 14.91
N ASN A 182 -6.00 -4.13 14.62
CA ASN A 182 -7.15 -5.00 14.37
C ASN A 182 -7.01 -6.35 15.07
N TYR A 183 -8.14 -6.88 15.54
CA TYR A 183 -8.35 -8.31 15.76
C TYR A 183 -8.87 -8.92 14.45
N LEU A 184 -8.29 -10.04 14.05
CA LEU A 184 -8.63 -10.76 12.83
C LEU A 184 -9.23 -12.13 13.17
N LEU A 185 -10.37 -12.43 12.57
CA LEU A 185 -11.17 -13.62 12.85
C LEU A 185 -10.49 -14.90 12.32
N PRO A 186 -10.67 -16.05 13.00
CA PRO A 186 -10.09 -17.34 12.60
C PRO A 186 -10.68 -17.89 11.29
N GLU A 187 -10.16 -19.03 10.85
CA GLU A 187 -10.83 -19.86 9.85
C GLU A 187 -12.25 -20.25 10.34
N PRO A 188 -13.28 -20.26 9.47
CA PRO A 188 -13.24 -20.04 8.02
C PRO A 188 -13.53 -18.59 7.60
N PHE A 189 -13.48 -17.60 8.49
CA PHE A 189 -13.74 -16.18 8.16
C PHE A 189 -12.57 -15.51 7.43
N ALA A 190 -11.34 -15.95 7.72
CA ALA A 190 -10.15 -15.58 6.96
C ALA A 190 -10.35 -15.83 5.45
N GLU A 191 -9.81 -14.92 4.63
CA GLU A 191 -9.93 -14.92 3.15
C GLU A 191 -11.35 -14.86 2.55
N LYS A 192 -12.41 -14.73 3.36
CA LYS A 192 -13.80 -14.61 2.88
C LYS A 192 -14.28 -13.17 2.82
N VAL A 193 -15.12 -12.91 1.82
CA VAL A 193 -15.93 -11.69 1.73
C VAL A 193 -17.39 -12.11 1.55
N ALA A 194 -18.26 -11.60 2.43
CA ALA A 194 -19.69 -11.60 2.16
C ALA A 194 -20.02 -10.40 1.25
N PHE A 195 -20.81 -10.61 0.20
CA PHE A 195 -21.11 -9.62 -0.83
C PHE A 195 -22.56 -9.70 -1.31
N LEU A 196 -23.03 -8.57 -1.85
CA LEU A 196 -24.19 -8.50 -2.73
C LEU A 196 -23.71 -8.39 -4.19
N PRO A 197 -24.44 -8.92 -5.19
CA PRO A 197 -24.00 -8.97 -6.59
C PRO A 197 -23.98 -7.61 -7.32
N PHE A 198 -24.02 -6.50 -6.58
CA PHE A 198 -23.95 -5.12 -7.06
C PHE A 198 -23.26 -4.21 -6.04
N ASP A 199 -22.72 -3.08 -6.49
CA ASP A 199 -22.13 -2.04 -5.62
C ASP A 199 -23.00 -0.77 -5.59
N ILE A 200 -22.91 -0.01 -4.49
CA ILE A 200 -23.62 1.26 -4.28
C ILE A 200 -22.61 2.40 -4.16
N GLU A 201 -22.87 3.50 -4.85
CA GLU A 201 -22.08 4.73 -4.76
C GLU A 201 -22.97 5.96 -4.53
N GLU A 202 -22.43 6.94 -3.81
CA GLU A 202 -23.08 8.24 -3.54
C GLU A 202 -22.71 9.27 -4.62
N TYR A 203 -23.69 10.10 -5.00
CA TYR A 203 -23.50 11.30 -5.80
C TYR A 203 -24.32 12.47 -5.24
N THR A 204 -23.94 13.69 -5.57
CA THR A 204 -24.67 14.90 -5.18
C THR A 204 -25.66 15.33 -6.27
N GLU A 205 -26.90 15.61 -5.86
CA GLU A 205 -28.01 16.12 -6.68
C GLU A 205 -28.69 17.24 -5.89
N ASP A 206 -28.83 18.44 -6.44
CA ASP A 206 -29.36 19.64 -5.77
C ASP A 206 -28.75 19.93 -4.38
N GLY A 207 -27.44 19.69 -4.23
CA GLY A 207 -26.70 19.87 -2.98
C GLY A 207 -27.02 18.83 -1.90
N ARG A 208 -27.58 17.67 -2.27
CA ARG A 208 -27.97 16.58 -1.36
C ARG A 208 -27.39 15.24 -1.84
N PRO A 209 -26.96 14.35 -0.91
CA PRO A 209 -26.51 13.01 -1.25
C PRO A 209 -27.67 12.17 -1.79
N GLN A 210 -27.39 11.44 -2.87
CA GLN A 210 -28.23 10.44 -3.51
C GLN A 210 -27.40 9.19 -3.76
N TYR A 211 -28.04 8.03 -3.90
CA TYR A 211 -27.34 6.74 -4.02
C TYR A 211 -27.84 6.01 -5.25
N LEU A 212 -26.95 5.32 -5.96
CA LEU A 212 -27.33 4.47 -7.09
C LEU A 212 -26.56 3.15 -7.09
N ALA A 213 -27.12 2.13 -7.75
CA ALA A 213 -26.38 0.91 -8.05
C ALA A 213 -25.50 1.14 -9.30
N SER A 214 -24.17 1.07 -9.14
CA SER A 214 -23.21 1.47 -10.18
C SER A 214 -22.52 0.30 -10.88
N HIS A 215 -22.21 -0.76 -10.14
CA HIS A 215 -21.47 -1.94 -10.60
C HIS A 215 -22.26 -3.22 -10.31
N PHE A 216 -22.03 -4.27 -11.12
CA PHE A 216 -22.78 -5.53 -11.08
C PHE A 216 -21.87 -6.71 -11.43
N VAL A 217 -22.04 -7.85 -10.76
CA VAL A 217 -21.28 -9.08 -11.05
C VAL A 217 -21.68 -9.63 -12.42
N GLN A 218 -20.70 -10.02 -13.24
CA GLN A 218 -20.98 -10.58 -14.57
C GLN A 218 -21.88 -11.81 -14.48
N GLY A 219 -23.02 -11.74 -15.17
CA GLY A 219 -24.05 -12.77 -15.18
C GLY A 219 -25.29 -12.39 -14.39
N PHE A 220 -25.15 -11.60 -13.31
CA PHE A 220 -26.30 -11.16 -12.51
C PHE A 220 -27.24 -10.29 -13.35
N SER A 221 -28.54 -10.57 -13.29
CA SER A 221 -29.53 -9.74 -13.95
C SER A 221 -30.86 -9.76 -13.20
N HIS A 222 -31.43 -8.57 -13.00
CA HIS A 222 -32.81 -8.38 -12.55
C HIS A 222 -33.60 -7.63 -13.63
N ARG A 223 -34.95 -7.70 -13.61
CA ARG A 223 -35.80 -7.12 -14.66
C ARG A 223 -35.70 -5.59 -14.71
N TYR A 224 -35.82 -4.93 -13.55
CA TYR A 224 -35.88 -3.47 -13.45
C TYR A 224 -34.70 -2.85 -12.66
N PHE A 225 -34.02 -3.64 -11.82
CA PHE A 225 -32.83 -3.16 -11.10
C PHE A 225 -31.60 -3.30 -12.01
N LYS A 226 -30.99 -2.16 -12.35
CA LYS A 226 -29.95 -2.00 -13.39
C LYS A 226 -28.93 -0.94 -12.96
N ARG A 227 -27.82 -0.81 -13.69
CA ARG A 227 -26.88 0.31 -13.50
C ARG A 227 -27.60 1.66 -13.63
N GLY A 228 -27.45 2.50 -12.61
CA GLY A 228 -28.01 3.85 -12.55
C GLY A 228 -29.38 3.99 -11.88
N VAL A 229 -30.01 2.89 -11.41
CA VAL A 229 -31.25 2.98 -10.60
C VAL A 229 -30.95 3.61 -9.24
N LYS A 230 -31.89 4.43 -8.75
CA LYS A 230 -31.71 5.24 -7.54
C LYS A 230 -32.16 4.46 -6.31
N ILE A 231 -31.29 4.29 -5.33
CA ILE A 231 -31.60 3.57 -4.08
C ILE A 231 -32.32 4.53 -3.12
N ILE A 232 -33.39 4.05 -2.49
CA ILE A 232 -34.28 4.84 -1.62
C ILE A 232 -34.30 4.26 -0.20
N THR A 233 -34.42 2.94 -0.05
CA THR A 233 -34.42 2.27 1.25
C THR A 233 -33.58 0.98 1.26
N TRP A 234 -33.14 0.62 2.46
CA TRP A 234 -32.33 -0.54 2.80
C TRP A 234 -32.96 -1.21 4.04
N ASN A 235 -33.51 -2.42 3.90
CA ASN A 235 -34.30 -3.09 4.95
C ASN A 235 -35.39 -2.16 5.54
N GLY A 236 -36.06 -1.39 4.67
CA GLY A 236 -37.08 -0.40 5.05
C GLY A 236 -36.54 0.92 5.64
N VAL A 237 -35.27 0.99 6.02
CA VAL A 237 -34.62 2.22 6.51
C VAL A 237 -34.26 3.14 5.33
N PRO A 238 -34.48 4.46 5.38
CA PRO A 238 -34.01 5.37 4.33
C PRO A 238 -32.50 5.24 4.10
N ILE A 239 -32.07 5.12 2.84
CA ILE A 239 -30.70 4.69 2.48
C ILE A 239 -29.59 5.49 3.18
N ARG A 240 -29.70 6.83 3.27
CA ARG A 240 -28.74 7.67 4.02
C ARG A 240 -28.62 7.27 5.49
N ARG A 241 -29.74 6.92 6.13
CA ARG A 241 -29.75 6.47 7.53
C ARG A 241 -29.18 5.05 7.68
N ALA A 242 -29.30 4.19 6.66
CA ALA A 242 -28.62 2.90 6.64
C ALA A 242 -27.10 3.06 6.52
N VAL A 243 -26.62 3.98 5.66
CA VAL A 243 -25.20 4.38 5.60
C VAL A 243 -24.72 4.92 6.95
N GLU A 244 -25.48 5.81 7.59
CA GLU A 244 -25.14 6.33 8.93
C GLU A 244 -25.07 5.24 10.01
N VAL A 245 -25.93 4.22 9.96
CA VAL A 245 -25.89 3.08 10.91
C VAL A 245 -24.65 2.22 10.66
N SER A 246 -24.46 1.78 9.41
CA SER A 246 -23.29 1.02 8.95
C SER A 246 -21.98 1.75 9.29
N ALA A 247 -21.92 3.08 9.17
CA ALA A 247 -20.75 3.90 9.53
C ALA A 247 -20.35 3.86 11.02
N ASN A 248 -21.21 3.36 11.92
CA ASN A 248 -20.84 3.14 13.33
C ASN A 248 -20.27 1.73 13.61
N GLU A 249 -20.51 0.77 12.71
CA GLU A 249 -20.00 -0.60 12.82
C GLU A 249 -18.52 -0.69 12.39
N HIS A 250 -18.05 0.28 11.59
CA HIS A 250 -16.68 0.30 11.06
C HIS A 250 -15.76 1.24 11.85
N ALA A 251 -14.51 0.82 11.99
CA ALA A 251 -13.43 1.71 12.36
C ALA A 251 -13.16 2.74 11.25
N GLY A 252 -12.54 3.86 11.62
CA GLY A 252 -12.18 4.95 10.72
C GLY A 252 -11.91 6.20 11.54
N SER A 253 -10.71 6.75 11.40
CA SER A 253 -10.14 7.76 12.28
C SER A 253 -10.99 9.05 12.29
N ASN A 254 -11.41 9.53 11.11
CA ASN A 254 -12.33 10.68 10.96
C ASN A 254 -13.74 10.32 10.43
N LEU A 255 -14.63 11.32 10.35
CA LEU A 255 -16.04 11.14 9.98
C LEU A 255 -16.23 10.75 8.51
N ALA A 256 -15.49 11.36 7.57
CA ALA A 256 -15.61 11.05 6.15
C ALA A 256 -15.23 9.58 5.89
N ALA A 257 -14.15 9.12 6.52
CA ALA A 257 -13.66 7.75 6.36
C ALA A 257 -14.65 6.69 6.90
N ARG A 258 -15.28 6.94 8.05
CA ARG A 258 -16.37 6.08 8.56
C ARG A 258 -17.60 6.11 7.66
N TYR A 259 -17.93 7.26 7.09
CA TYR A 259 -19.09 7.41 6.20
C TYR A 259 -18.89 6.65 4.88
N ALA A 260 -17.73 6.78 4.24
CA ALA A 260 -17.37 6.01 3.04
C ALA A 260 -17.41 4.49 3.30
N ARG A 261 -16.88 4.03 4.44
CA ARG A 261 -16.99 2.62 4.89
C ARG A 261 -18.43 2.20 5.20
N GLY A 262 -19.25 3.13 5.69
CA GLY A 262 -20.69 2.94 5.87
C GLY A 262 -21.40 2.60 4.55
N ILE A 263 -21.02 3.24 3.44
CA ILE A 263 -21.53 2.95 2.09
C ILE A 263 -21.04 1.58 1.62
N GLU A 264 -19.72 1.35 1.59
CA GLU A 264 -19.14 0.09 1.09
C GLU A 264 -19.58 -1.13 1.92
N GLY A 265 -19.82 -0.92 3.22
CA GLY A 265 -20.35 -1.92 4.13
C GLY A 265 -21.78 -2.38 3.84
N LEU A 266 -22.56 -1.65 3.04
CA LEU A 266 -23.88 -2.10 2.60
C LEU A 266 -23.76 -3.27 1.62
N THR A 267 -22.74 -3.28 0.76
CA THR A 267 -22.59 -4.23 -0.35
C THR A 267 -21.47 -5.25 -0.14
N LEU A 268 -20.50 -4.98 0.74
CA LEU A 268 -19.32 -5.80 0.98
C LEU A 268 -18.94 -5.87 2.47
N ARG A 269 -18.67 -7.08 2.96
CA ARG A 269 -18.34 -7.38 4.35
C ARG A 269 -17.08 -8.27 4.40
N PRO A 270 -15.89 -7.71 4.67
CA PRO A 270 -14.62 -8.44 4.73
C PRO A 270 -14.51 -9.25 6.03
N LEU A 271 -14.84 -10.55 5.98
CA LEU A 271 -15.11 -11.34 7.19
C LEU A 271 -13.87 -11.57 8.08
N GLN A 272 -12.66 -11.41 7.54
CA GLN A 272 -11.44 -11.47 8.34
C GLN A 272 -11.36 -10.36 9.42
N GLY A 273 -12.01 -9.22 9.25
CA GLY A 273 -12.03 -8.13 10.24
C GLY A 273 -13.37 -7.42 10.37
N SER A 274 -14.46 -8.14 10.12
CA SER A 274 -15.84 -7.69 10.30
C SER A 274 -16.70 -8.89 10.64
N LEU A 275 -17.78 -8.70 11.40
CA LEU A 275 -18.76 -9.76 11.56
C LEU A 275 -19.44 -10.11 10.23
N PRO A 276 -19.94 -11.34 10.07
CA PRO A 276 -20.92 -11.65 9.04
C PRO A 276 -22.17 -10.74 9.16
N PRO A 277 -22.89 -10.49 8.05
CA PRO A 277 -24.15 -9.74 8.09
C PRO A 277 -25.17 -10.38 9.06
N ASP A 278 -25.76 -9.59 9.95
CA ASP A 278 -26.83 -10.05 10.85
C ASP A 278 -28.13 -10.40 10.08
N ALA A 279 -28.34 -9.80 8.91
CA ALA A 279 -29.45 -10.09 8.02
C ALA A 279 -29.01 -11.02 6.88
N LEU A 280 -29.72 -12.13 6.70
CA LEU A 280 -29.39 -13.14 5.67
C LEU A 280 -29.62 -12.64 4.23
N TRP A 281 -30.51 -11.66 4.08
CA TRP A 281 -30.81 -10.96 2.84
C TRP A 281 -31.07 -9.47 3.12
N VAL A 282 -31.18 -8.70 2.06
CA VAL A 282 -31.56 -7.28 2.08
C VAL A 282 -32.81 -7.07 1.25
N ASP A 283 -33.76 -6.28 1.77
CA ASP A 283 -34.87 -5.69 1.01
C ASP A 283 -34.50 -4.27 0.55
N ILE A 284 -34.27 -4.11 -0.75
CA ILE A 284 -33.86 -2.85 -1.38
C ILE A 284 -35.08 -2.16 -2.00
N GLY A 285 -35.43 -0.98 -1.50
CA GLY A 285 -36.37 -0.07 -2.17
C GLY A 285 -35.63 0.87 -3.11
N TYR A 286 -36.05 0.95 -4.37
CA TYR A 286 -35.39 1.73 -5.43
C TYR A 286 -36.40 2.37 -6.38
N GLU A 287 -35.93 3.36 -7.13
CA GLU A 287 -36.62 3.93 -8.29
C GLU A 287 -35.91 3.42 -9.56
N ASP A 288 -36.67 2.84 -10.48
CA ASP A 288 -36.12 2.31 -11.73
C ASP A 288 -35.85 3.41 -12.78
N LEU A 289 -35.34 3.01 -13.95
CA LEU A 289 -34.97 3.94 -15.02
C LEU A 289 -36.17 4.66 -15.67
N ASP A 290 -37.40 4.21 -15.41
CA ASP A 290 -38.65 4.83 -15.87
C ASP A 290 -39.28 5.73 -14.77
N GLY A 291 -38.62 5.90 -13.62
CA GLY A 291 -39.12 6.67 -12.48
C GLY A 291 -40.12 5.92 -11.59
N VAL A 292 -40.23 4.59 -11.73
CA VAL A 292 -41.19 3.77 -10.98
C VAL A 292 -40.55 3.23 -9.70
N SER A 293 -41.17 3.53 -8.55
CA SER A 293 -40.76 2.96 -7.26
C SER A 293 -41.02 1.45 -7.21
N ARG A 294 -40.02 0.68 -6.76
CA ARG A 294 -40.04 -0.78 -6.67
C ARG A 294 -39.27 -1.27 -5.43
N THR A 295 -39.45 -2.54 -5.12
CA THR A 295 -38.64 -3.28 -4.15
C THR A 295 -38.05 -4.52 -4.82
N MET A 296 -36.89 -4.97 -4.35
CA MET A 296 -36.39 -6.33 -4.59
C MET A 296 -35.72 -6.87 -3.33
N GLN A 297 -35.65 -8.20 -3.22
CA GLN A 297 -34.90 -8.88 -2.17
C GLN A 297 -33.63 -9.49 -2.75
N GLN A 298 -32.53 -9.48 -2.00
CA GLN A 298 -31.25 -10.06 -2.41
C GLN A 298 -30.55 -10.72 -1.22
N GLU A 299 -30.21 -12.00 -1.34
CA GLU A 299 -29.43 -12.74 -0.35
C GLU A 299 -27.97 -12.27 -0.29
N TRP A 300 -27.37 -12.36 0.90
CA TRP A 300 -25.92 -12.25 1.06
C TRP A 300 -25.22 -13.53 0.61
N LEU A 301 -24.23 -13.36 -0.25
CA LEU A 301 -23.39 -14.44 -0.78
C LEU A 301 -22.01 -14.37 -0.13
N VAL A 302 -21.32 -15.49 0.03
CA VAL A 302 -19.96 -15.54 0.62
C VAL A 302 -19.01 -16.26 -0.33
N THR A 303 -17.95 -15.56 -0.75
CA THR A 303 -16.92 -16.08 -1.67
C THR A 303 -15.53 -16.07 -1.00
N PRO A 304 -14.64 -17.03 -1.31
CA PRO A 304 -13.20 -16.81 -1.14
C PRO A 304 -12.71 -15.69 -2.08
N LEU A 305 -11.60 -15.06 -1.69
CA LEU A 305 -10.86 -14.14 -2.55
C LEU A 305 -9.98 -14.90 -3.57
N VAL A 306 -9.53 -14.18 -4.61
CA VAL A 306 -8.36 -14.59 -5.39
C VAL A 306 -7.10 -14.26 -4.57
N ALA A 307 -6.27 -15.27 -4.30
CA ALA A 307 -4.94 -15.09 -3.73
C ALA A 307 -4.04 -14.31 -4.69
N ASP A 308 -3.26 -13.38 -4.14
CA ASP A 308 -2.40 -12.46 -4.90
C ASP A 308 -0.97 -12.54 -4.34
N PRO A 309 -0.07 -13.29 -5.00
CA PRO A 309 1.28 -13.58 -4.50
C PRO A 309 2.31 -12.49 -4.85
N SER A 310 1.88 -11.30 -5.28
CA SER A 310 2.76 -10.17 -5.65
C SER A 310 2.85 -9.09 -4.56
N ARG A 311 2.70 -9.53 -3.31
CA ARG A 311 2.42 -8.71 -2.13
C ARG A 311 3.30 -9.12 -0.97
N VAL A 312 3.61 -8.12 -0.15
CA VAL A 312 4.36 -8.26 1.09
C VAL A 312 3.68 -9.25 2.03
N ASP A 313 4.37 -10.36 2.30
CA ASP A 313 4.08 -11.22 3.46
C ASP A 313 4.31 -10.39 4.73
N ALA A 314 3.23 -10.14 5.48
CA ALA A 314 3.24 -9.26 6.65
C ALA A 314 3.77 -9.94 7.94
N ASP A 315 3.87 -11.27 7.96
CA ASP A 315 4.40 -12.05 9.09
C ASP A 315 5.89 -12.41 8.90
N ALA A 316 6.39 -12.37 7.66
CA ALA A 316 7.80 -12.60 7.35
C ALA A 316 8.74 -11.59 8.01
N ILE A 317 9.82 -12.07 8.64
CA ILE A 317 10.94 -11.25 9.13
C ILE A 317 11.67 -10.64 7.92
N SER A 318 11.19 -9.48 7.46
CA SER A 318 11.68 -8.82 6.26
C SER A 318 11.60 -7.30 6.39
N LYS A 319 12.44 -6.60 5.62
CA LYS A 319 12.37 -5.14 5.51
C LYS A 319 11.01 -4.67 4.97
N ASN A 320 10.46 -5.37 3.98
CA ASN A 320 9.17 -5.04 3.37
C ASN A 320 8.03 -5.10 4.39
N ALA A 321 7.93 -6.19 5.16
CA ALA A 321 6.95 -6.34 6.23
C ALA A 321 7.10 -5.24 7.30
N ALA A 322 8.34 -4.97 7.72
CA ALA A 322 8.61 -3.95 8.72
C ALA A 322 8.35 -2.50 8.23
N CYS A 323 8.28 -2.29 6.91
CA CYS A 323 7.97 -1.01 6.25
C CYS A 323 6.53 -0.96 5.69
N LEU A 324 5.68 -1.92 6.04
CA LEU A 324 4.30 -1.99 5.56
C LEU A 324 3.41 -0.99 6.32
N GLY A 325 2.75 -0.11 5.57
CA GLY A 325 1.67 0.76 6.02
C GLY A 325 0.45 0.54 5.13
N THR A 326 -0.47 -0.34 5.53
CA THR A 326 -1.64 -0.73 4.72
C THR A 326 -2.88 -0.93 5.59
N ASP A 327 -4.03 -0.39 5.18
CA ASP A 327 -5.34 -0.86 5.67
C ASP A 327 -5.70 -2.18 4.98
N ILE A 328 -5.75 -3.25 5.78
CA ILE A 328 -6.12 -4.59 5.33
C ILE A 328 -7.59 -4.67 4.87
N GLN A 329 -8.48 -3.83 5.38
CA GLN A 329 -9.90 -3.85 5.02
C GLN A 329 -10.14 -3.25 3.63
N ALA A 330 -9.60 -2.06 3.35
CA ALA A 330 -9.61 -1.46 2.01
C ALA A 330 -8.90 -2.37 0.99
N ASP A 331 -7.84 -3.07 1.39
CA ASP A 331 -7.16 -4.03 0.52
C ASP A 331 -8.03 -5.23 0.12
N ILE A 332 -8.68 -5.87 1.10
CA ILE A 332 -9.63 -6.96 0.86
C ILE A 332 -10.78 -6.47 -0.03
N LEU A 333 -11.34 -5.29 0.27
CA LEU A 333 -12.41 -4.67 -0.51
C LEU A 333 -11.96 -4.36 -1.94
N GLN A 334 -10.73 -3.88 -2.15
CA GLN A 334 -10.18 -3.62 -3.48
C GLN A 334 -10.01 -4.92 -4.28
N ARG A 335 -9.49 -5.99 -3.67
CA ARG A 335 -9.38 -7.32 -4.30
C ARG A 335 -10.77 -7.89 -4.62
N ALA A 336 -11.75 -7.74 -3.72
CA ALA A 336 -13.14 -8.14 -3.95
C ALA A 336 -13.78 -7.36 -5.11
N LYS A 337 -13.71 -6.03 -5.11
CA LYS A 337 -14.26 -5.18 -6.20
C LYS A 337 -13.59 -5.48 -7.54
N LYS A 338 -12.26 -5.71 -7.57
CA LYS A 338 -11.53 -6.16 -8.78
C LYS A 338 -12.03 -7.52 -9.29
N MET A 339 -12.25 -8.50 -8.41
CA MET A 339 -12.75 -9.83 -8.76
C MET A 339 -14.21 -9.80 -9.24
N LEU A 340 -15.09 -9.09 -8.53
CA LEU A 340 -16.53 -9.06 -8.74
C LEU A 340 -16.94 -8.19 -9.94
N PHE A 341 -16.31 -7.02 -10.09
CA PHE A 341 -16.76 -5.97 -11.01
C PHE A 341 -15.77 -5.60 -12.12
N ALA A 342 -14.50 -6.04 -12.02
CA ALA A 342 -13.48 -5.80 -13.04
C ALA A 342 -12.62 -7.05 -13.42
N PRO A 343 -13.22 -8.25 -13.61
CA PRO A 343 -12.47 -9.49 -13.81
C PRO A 343 -11.67 -9.56 -15.13
N GLN A 344 -11.84 -8.59 -16.03
CA GLN A 344 -10.95 -8.37 -17.16
C GLN A 344 -9.53 -7.94 -16.73
N ILE A 345 -9.41 -7.17 -15.64
CA ILE A 345 -8.12 -6.71 -15.09
C ILE A 345 -7.37 -7.90 -14.46
N VAL A 346 -8.08 -8.76 -13.72
CA VAL A 346 -7.54 -10.05 -13.23
C VAL A 346 -6.98 -10.89 -14.39
N ALA A 347 -7.67 -10.88 -15.53
CA ALA A 347 -7.23 -11.57 -16.73
C ALA A 347 -6.09 -10.86 -17.48
N GLU A 348 -5.74 -9.62 -17.15
CA GLU A 348 -4.58 -8.89 -17.68
C GLU A 348 -3.36 -9.08 -16.78
N GLU A 349 -3.53 -9.06 -15.45
CA GLU A 349 -2.52 -9.46 -14.46
C GLU A 349 -2.03 -10.90 -14.72
N GLN A 350 -2.95 -11.84 -14.95
CA GLN A 350 -2.67 -13.24 -15.31
C GLN A 350 -1.99 -13.43 -16.69
N LYS A 351 -1.87 -12.36 -17.50
CA LYS A 351 -1.11 -12.33 -18.77
C LYS A 351 0.24 -11.63 -18.59
N ALA A 352 0.28 -10.49 -17.90
CA ALA A 352 1.49 -9.71 -17.64
C ALA A 352 2.54 -10.52 -16.87
N SER A 353 2.09 -11.25 -15.85
CA SER A 353 2.90 -12.26 -15.12
C SER A 353 3.53 -13.36 -16.00
N LYS A 354 3.11 -13.49 -17.27
CA LYS A 354 3.60 -14.50 -18.23
C LYS A 354 4.29 -13.91 -19.46
N LYS A 355 4.15 -12.60 -19.71
CA LYS A 355 4.70 -11.89 -20.89
C LYS A 355 4.93 -10.40 -20.57
N PRO A 356 6.09 -9.81 -20.95
CA PRO A 356 6.34 -8.39 -20.76
C PRO A 356 5.35 -7.53 -21.56
N ALA A 357 4.98 -6.38 -21.00
CA ALA A 357 4.01 -5.45 -21.55
C ALA A 357 4.42 -4.88 -22.93
N LYS A 358 3.44 -4.73 -23.82
CA LYS A 358 3.59 -4.17 -25.17
C LYS A 358 3.15 -2.71 -25.20
N ARG A 359 4.10 -1.81 -24.94
CA ARG A 359 3.94 -0.35 -25.12
C ARG A 359 3.79 0.00 -26.61
N GLN A 360 2.59 -0.23 -27.17
CA GLN A 360 2.26 -0.07 -28.59
C GLN A 360 0.95 0.70 -28.85
N LYS A 361 0.17 1.04 -27.82
CA LYS A 361 -1.04 1.85 -27.94
C LYS A 361 -0.72 3.36 -27.91
N PRO A 362 -1.47 4.21 -28.62
CA PRO A 362 -1.47 5.66 -28.40
C PRO A 362 -1.90 5.99 -26.97
N ALA A 363 -1.35 7.04 -26.36
CA ALA A 363 -1.68 7.42 -24.98
C ALA A 363 -3.19 7.72 -24.76
N ALA A 364 -3.91 8.14 -25.81
CA ALA A 364 -5.36 8.33 -25.79
C ALA A 364 -6.18 7.03 -25.67
N GLU A 365 -5.60 5.87 -26.01
CA GLU A 365 -6.24 4.53 -25.89
C GLU A 365 -5.84 3.78 -24.60
N GLY A 366 -5.09 4.45 -23.72
CA GLY A 366 -4.49 3.88 -22.52
C GLY A 366 -3.12 3.25 -22.79
N ILE A 367 -2.15 3.59 -21.93
CA ILE A 367 -0.79 3.07 -21.98
C ILE A 367 -0.75 1.72 -21.25
N GLU A 368 -0.21 0.68 -21.91
CA GLU A 368 -0.06 -0.64 -21.30
C GLU A 368 1.08 -0.62 -20.27
N SER A 369 0.72 -0.71 -18.98
CA SER A 369 1.68 -0.75 -17.88
C SER A 369 2.26 -2.16 -17.69
N ALA A 370 3.52 -2.24 -17.24
CA ALA A 370 4.13 -3.45 -16.70
C ALA A 370 3.48 -3.92 -15.39
N LEU A 371 2.76 -3.03 -14.68
CA LEU A 371 2.09 -3.28 -13.40
C LEU A 371 0.58 -2.92 -13.50
N PRO A 372 -0.23 -3.64 -14.31
CA PRO A 372 -1.61 -3.24 -14.63
C PRO A 372 -2.58 -3.30 -13.44
N GLY A 373 -2.24 -4.03 -12.38
CA GLY A 373 -2.98 -4.01 -11.10
C GLY A 373 -2.68 -2.80 -10.21
N ILE A 374 -1.59 -2.08 -10.50
CA ILE A 374 -1.03 -1.01 -9.68
C ILE A 374 -1.26 0.35 -10.35
N PHE A 375 -1.02 0.44 -11.67
CA PHE A 375 -1.15 1.65 -12.46
C PHE A 375 -2.12 1.50 -13.63
N SER A 376 -2.93 2.55 -13.87
CA SER A 376 -3.59 2.79 -15.16
C SER A 376 -3.26 4.20 -15.63
N ALA A 377 -2.71 4.35 -16.83
CA ALA A 377 -2.28 5.63 -17.39
C ALA A 377 -2.90 5.88 -18.77
N LYS A 378 -3.36 7.11 -19.02
CA LYS A 378 -3.95 7.56 -20.29
C LYS A 378 -3.86 9.08 -20.44
N SER A 379 -3.94 9.58 -21.67
CA SER A 379 -4.32 10.98 -21.89
C SER A 379 -5.81 11.17 -21.62
N VAL A 380 -6.20 12.33 -21.09
CA VAL A 380 -7.61 12.75 -20.95
C VAL A 380 -7.82 14.12 -21.60
N THR A 381 -8.95 14.31 -22.28
CA THR A 381 -9.32 15.57 -22.92
C THR A 381 -10.43 16.22 -22.12
N THR A 382 -10.30 17.51 -21.83
CA THR A 382 -11.21 18.33 -21.03
C THR A 382 -11.58 19.62 -21.76
N SER A 383 -12.52 20.40 -21.22
CA SER A 383 -12.75 21.81 -21.62
C SER A 383 -11.52 22.70 -21.44
N ALA A 384 -10.61 22.34 -20.55
CA ALA A 384 -9.40 23.08 -20.26
C ALA A 384 -8.23 22.76 -21.22
N GLY A 385 -8.11 21.51 -21.66
CA GLY A 385 -7.04 21.01 -22.51
C GLY A 385 -6.91 19.48 -22.46
N THR A 386 -5.84 18.95 -23.07
CA THR A 386 -5.48 17.53 -22.96
C THR A 386 -4.40 17.36 -21.91
N PHE A 387 -4.59 16.47 -20.93
CA PHE A 387 -3.70 16.27 -19.79
C PHE A 387 -3.30 14.80 -19.62
N GLY A 388 -2.23 14.56 -18.88
CA GLY A 388 -1.91 13.22 -18.39
C GLY A 388 -2.85 12.81 -17.26
N TYR A 389 -3.27 11.56 -17.24
CA TYR A 389 -3.99 10.95 -16.12
C TYR A 389 -3.29 9.63 -15.76
N ILE A 390 -2.92 9.48 -14.50
CA ILE A 390 -2.42 8.22 -13.93
C ILE A 390 -3.16 7.92 -12.64
N ARG A 391 -3.64 6.69 -12.50
CA ARG A 391 -4.29 6.19 -11.29
C ARG A 391 -3.39 5.17 -10.60
N ILE A 392 -3.16 5.35 -9.31
CA ILE A 392 -2.35 4.47 -8.46
C ILE A 392 -3.30 3.70 -7.54
N PHE A 393 -3.57 2.44 -7.85
CA PHE A 393 -4.55 1.62 -7.14
C PHE A 393 -4.08 1.19 -5.74
N THR A 394 -2.82 0.80 -5.61
CA THR A 394 -2.21 0.41 -4.33
C THR A 394 -0.74 0.79 -4.30
N PHE A 395 -0.16 0.98 -3.12
CA PHE A 395 1.29 0.97 -2.91
C PHE A 395 1.78 -0.41 -2.41
N ASN A 396 0.91 -1.42 -2.26
CA ASN A 396 1.27 -2.71 -1.67
C ASN A 396 1.96 -3.59 -2.73
N ILE A 397 3.28 -3.55 -2.70
CA ILE A 397 4.21 -4.08 -3.71
C ILE A 397 5.53 -4.46 -3.01
N ASP A 398 6.27 -5.41 -3.60
CA ASP A 398 7.55 -5.88 -3.04
C ASP A 398 8.80 -5.12 -3.52
N ASP A 399 8.73 -4.45 -4.67
CA ASP A 399 9.88 -3.77 -5.32
C ASP A 399 9.60 -2.27 -5.56
N PRO A 400 9.94 -1.39 -4.60
CA PRO A 400 9.68 0.05 -4.72
C PRO A 400 10.50 0.73 -5.82
N ASP A 401 11.69 0.21 -6.18
CA ASP A 401 12.47 0.74 -7.29
C ASP A 401 11.80 0.44 -8.64
N ALA A 402 11.26 -0.77 -8.83
CA ALA A 402 10.47 -1.11 -10.01
C ALA A 402 9.16 -0.32 -10.11
N PHE A 403 8.48 -0.09 -8.98
CA PHE A 403 7.28 0.76 -8.90
C PHE A 403 7.56 2.19 -9.37
N ILE A 404 8.58 2.85 -8.80
CA ILE A 404 8.93 4.24 -9.16
C ILE A 404 9.42 4.31 -10.62
N LYS A 405 10.18 3.32 -11.08
CA LYS A 405 10.67 3.23 -12.47
C LYS A 405 9.54 3.07 -13.50
N GLU A 406 8.53 2.27 -13.20
CA GLU A 406 7.36 2.15 -14.08
C GLU A 406 6.54 3.44 -14.08
N PHE A 407 6.31 4.08 -12.92
CA PHE A 407 5.65 5.39 -12.86
C PHE A 407 6.36 6.45 -13.72
N ILE A 408 7.69 6.58 -13.60
CA ILE A 408 8.51 7.47 -14.44
C ILE A 408 8.30 7.15 -15.92
N THR A 409 8.29 5.87 -16.28
CA THR A 409 8.12 5.46 -17.68
C THR A 409 6.71 5.78 -18.22
N LEU A 410 5.69 5.75 -17.36
CA LEU A 410 4.32 6.13 -17.73
C LEU A 410 4.17 7.64 -17.87
N ILE A 411 4.71 8.44 -16.94
CA ILE A 411 4.58 9.91 -16.99
C ILE A 411 5.43 10.55 -18.09
N GLU A 412 6.59 9.97 -18.47
CA GLU A 412 7.36 10.42 -19.64
C GLU A 412 6.67 10.11 -20.99
N LEU A 413 5.61 9.28 -20.99
CA LEU A 413 4.76 8.98 -22.16
C LEU A 413 3.42 9.74 -22.17
N LEU A 414 3.10 10.50 -21.11
CA LEU A 414 1.88 11.30 -20.98
C LEU A 414 2.11 12.75 -21.46
N PRO A 415 1.04 13.54 -21.68
CA PRO A 415 1.13 14.99 -21.89
C PRO A 415 1.89 15.69 -20.75
N GLN A 416 2.86 16.55 -21.10
CA GLN A 416 3.73 17.26 -20.14
C GLN A 416 3.15 18.60 -19.65
N ASN A 417 2.00 19.02 -20.18
CA ASN A 417 1.33 20.27 -19.83
C ASN A 417 0.38 20.17 -18.62
N GLY A 418 0.47 19.09 -17.82
CA GLY A 418 -0.30 18.88 -16.60
C GLY A 418 -0.66 17.41 -16.37
N LEU A 419 -0.49 16.95 -15.12
CA LEU A 419 -0.72 15.57 -14.70
C LEU A 419 -1.79 15.49 -13.60
N ILE A 420 -2.78 14.63 -13.81
CA ILE A 420 -3.74 14.21 -12.79
C ILE A 420 -3.26 12.88 -12.22
N ILE A 421 -3.02 12.84 -10.91
CA ILE A 421 -2.72 11.61 -10.15
C ILE A 421 -3.96 11.25 -9.33
N ASP A 422 -4.61 10.12 -9.59
CA ASP A 422 -5.77 9.64 -8.81
C ASP A 422 -5.35 8.52 -7.86
N VAL A 423 -5.53 8.75 -6.55
CA VAL A 423 -5.22 7.77 -5.48
C VAL A 423 -6.45 7.36 -4.68
N ARG A 424 -7.67 7.74 -5.10
CA ARG A 424 -8.93 7.41 -4.40
C ARG A 424 -9.10 5.90 -4.21
N GLY A 425 -9.41 5.44 -3.01
CA GLY A 425 -9.56 4.01 -2.70
C GLY A 425 -8.25 3.22 -2.67
N ASN A 426 -7.10 3.87 -2.54
CA ASN A 426 -5.80 3.23 -2.32
C ASN A 426 -5.57 3.04 -0.81
N GLY A 427 -5.57 1.77 -0.36
CA GLY A 427 -5.41 1.41 1.05
C GLY A 427 -3.99 1.51 1.61
N GLY A 428 -3.03 2.06 0.85
CA GLY A 428 -1.62 2.13 1.21
C GLY A 428 -0.80 0.95 0.69
N GLY A 429 0.27 0.61 1.40
CA GLY A 429 1.29 -0.34 0.97
C GLY A 429 2.68 -0.12 1.55
N HIS A 430 3.69 -0.19 0.70
CA HIS A 430 5.11 -0.10 1.06
C HIS A 430 5.54 1.37 1.19
N ILE A 431 5.99 1.80 2.37
CA ILE A 431 6.24 3.24 2.68
C ILE A 431 7.29 3.87 1.74
N PHE A 432 8.32 3.14 1.33
CA PHE A 432 9.32 3.64 0.38
C PHE A 432 8.71 3.94 -1.00
N ALA A 433 7.66 3.23 -1.40
CA ALA A 433 7.01 3.42 -2.70
C ALA A 433 6.16 4.70 -2.71
N SER A 434 5.58 5.10 -1.56
CA SER A 434 4.92 6.39 -1.40
C SER A 434 5.92 7.54 -1.32
N GLU A 435 6.90 7.48 -0.41
CA GLU A 435 7.82 8.60 -0.16
C GLU A 435 8.81 8.80 -1.32
N GLY A 436 9.36 7.71 -1.84
CA GLY A 436 10.30 7.74 -2.96
C GLY A 436 9.68 8.19 -4.29
N LEU A 437 8.34 8.17 -4.43
CA LEU A 437 7.65 8.66 -5.63
C LEU A 437 7.70 10.19 -5.74
N LEU A 438 7.60 10.88 -4.61
CA LEU A 438 7.46 12.35 -4.52
C LEU A 438 8.58 13.09 -5.27
N GLN A 439 9.81 12.57 -5.17
CA GLN A 439 11.00 13.13 -5.79
C GLN A 439 10.92 13.25 -7.31
N THR A 440 10.05 12.48 -7.97
CA THR A 440 9.87 12.52 -9.42
C THR A 440 9.06 13.72 -9.89
N LEU A 441 8.35 14.40 -8.97
CA LEU A 441 7.36 15.45 -9.24
C LEU A 441 7.81 16.86 -8.81
N THR A 442 8.80 16.99 -7.93
CA THR A 442 9.27 18.29 -7.38
C THR A 442 10.78 18.51 -7.61
N PRO A 443 11.24 19.76 -7.83
CA PRO A 443 12.68 20.07 -7.85
C PRO A 443 13.32 20.04 -6.46
N GLY A 444 12.52 20.11 -5.39
CA GLY A 444 12.96 20.15 -4.00
C GLY A 444 13.50 18.81 -3.49
N GLU A 445 14.24 18.87 -2.39
CA GLU A 445 14.66 17.68 -1.64
C GLU A 445 13.48 17.16 -0.81
N ILE A 446 13.21 15.86 -0.89
CA ILE A 446 12.18 15.20 -0.07
C ILE A 446 12.77 14.89 1.30
N THR A 447 12.13 15.39 2.36
CA THR A 447 12.33 14.97 3.75
C THR A 447 11.32 13.87 4.07
N PRO A 448 11.74 12.60 4.26
CA PRO A 448 10.83 11.54 4.65
C PRO A 448 10.21 11.76 6.04
N GLU A 449 8.99 11.27 6.24
CA GLU A 449 8.20 11.49 7.43
C GLU A 449 8.76 10.72 8.65
N PRO A 450 9.14 11.40 9.75
CA PRO A 450 9.68 10.73 10.92
C PRO A 450 8.59 10.01 11.72
N THR A 451 8.91 8.80 12.18
CA THR A 451 8.01 7.93 12.94
C THR A 451 8.53 7.69 14.37
N GLN A 452 7.61 7.47 15.32
CA GLN A 452 7.92 7.25 16.75
C GLN A 452 7.27 5.97 17.28
N PHE A 453 7.99 5.20 18.10
CA PHE A 453 7.40 4.16 18.97
C PHE A 453 6.76 4.79 20.21
N ILE A 454 5.82 4.06 20.84
CA ILE A 454 5.45 4.27 22.24
C ILE A 454 6.50 3.61 23.15
N ASN A 455 6.90 4.29 24.21
CA ASN A 455 7.97 3.84 25.10
C ASN A 455 7.41 2.85 26.13
N THR A 456 7.68 1.56 25.92
CA THR A 456 7.25 0.45 26.77
C THR A 456 8.41 -0.52 27.01
N ALA A 457 8.28 -1.39 28.02
CA ALA A 457 9.32 -2.37 28.33
C ALA A 457 9.49 -3.39 27.20
N LEU A 458 8.40 -3.77 26.51
CA LEU A 458 8.47 -4.69 25.39
C LEU A 458 9.06 -4.04 24.13
N ASN A 459 8.67 -2.80 23.78
CA ASN A 459 9.29 -2.10 22.65
C ASN A 459 10.78 -1.83 22.90
N ALA A 460 11.19 -1.55 24.14
CA ALA A 460 12.60 -1.44 24.52
C ALA A 460 13.39 -2.74 24.25
N ARG A 461 12.86 -3.90 24.69
CA ARG A 461 13.48 -5.21 24.43
C ARG A 461 13.59 -5.51 22.93
N ILE A 462 12.53 -5.29 22.17
CA ILE A 462 12.50 -5.54 20.72
C ILE A 462 13.52 -4.64 20.00
N CYS A 463 13.54 -3.34 20.30
CA CYS A 463 14.45 -2.41 19.64
C CYS A 463 15.93 -2.67 19.99
N ASP A 464 16.25 -3.02 21.24
CA ASP A 464 17.63 -3.30 21.64
C ASP A 464 18.16 -4.64 21.09
N ARG A 465 17.32 -5.69 21.03
CA ARG A 465 17.65 -6.96 20.35
C ARG A 465 18.00 -6.79 18.87
N HIS A 466 17.45 -5.77 18.22
CA HIS A 466 17.70 -5.44 16.80
C HIS A 466 18.57 -4.20 16.59
N ARG A 467 19.24 -3.68 17.63
CA ARG A 467 20.15 -2.52 17.58
C ARG A 467 21.29 -2.66 16.57
N THR A 468 21.72 -3.88 16.26
CA THR A 468 22.77 -4.18 15.28
C THR A 468 22.24 -4.47 13.87
N ASN A 469 20.94 -4.27 13.63
CA ASN A 469 20.23 -4.65 12.40
C ASN A 469 20.53 -6.11 11.95
N PRO A 470 20.33 -7.12 12.82
CA PRO A 470 20.75 -8.49 12.55
C PRO A 470 19.91 -9.21 11.48
N VAL A 471 18.74 -8.66 11.11
CA VAL A 471 17.76 -9.29 10.20
C VAL A 471 17.29 -8.38 9.06
N GLY A 472 17.98 -7.26 8.80
CA GLY A 472 17.60 -6.30 7.75
C GLY A 472 16.49 -5.31 8.15
N ILE A 473 15.99 -5.40 9.38
CA ILE A 473 15.07 -4.45 10.01
C ILE A 473 15.90 -3.57 10.96
N ASP A 474 16.24 -2.35 10.53
CA ASP A 474 17.01 -1.42 11.34
C ASP A 474 16.10 -0.75 12.39
N LEU A 475 16.29 -1.10 13.66
CA LEU A 475 15.66 -0.42 14.80
C LEU A 475 16.64 0.47 15.58
N SER A 476 17.91 0.55 15.14
CA SER A 476 18.99 1.23 15.85
C SER A 476 18.77 2.73 16.15
N PRO A 477 18.08 3.54 15.30
CA PRO A 477 17.89 4.96 15.59
C PRO A 477 17.05 5.23 16.85
N TRP A 478 16.04 4.39 17.10
CA TRP A 478 15.07 4.62 18.17
C TRP A 478 15.58 4.23 19.56
N VAL A 479 16.46 3.22 19.66
CA VAL A 479 16.73 2.48 20.91
C VAL A 479 17.11 3.38 22.08
N ASP A 480 18.09 4.28 21.90
CA ASP A 480 18.58 5.14 22.99
C ASP A 480 17.46 6.03 23.54
N SER A 481 16.60 6.56 22.67
CA SER A 481 15.46 7.40 23.08
C SER A 481 14.32 6.63 23.75
N ILE A 482 14.25 5.31 23.55
CA ILE A 482 13.32 4.43 24.27
C ILE A 482 13.92 4.07 25.64
N LEU A 483 15.23 3.84 25.74
CA LEU A 483 15.90 3.58 27.03
C LEU A 483 15.94 4.84 27.93
N ASP A 484 16.18 6.02 27.36
CA ASP A 484 16.11 7.31 28.05
C ASP A 484 14.70 7.64 28.59
N SER A 485 13.64 6.96 28.11
CA SER A 485 12.28 7.13 28.64
C SER A 485 12.17 6.80 30.14
N VAL A 486 13.00 5.86 30.62
CA VAL A 486 13.06 5.44 32.03
C VAL A 486 13.52 6.60 32.94
N GLN A 487 14.32 7.53 32.40
CA GLN A 487 14.78 8.73 33.13
C GLN A 487 13.90 9.96 32.84
N THR A 488 13.39 10.09 31.63
CA THR A 488 12.69 11.30 31.15
C THR A 488 11.17 11.27 31.30
N GLY A 489 10.57 10.09 31.48
CA GLY A 489 9.11 9.92 31.48
C GLY A 489 8.45 10.17 30.11
N ALA A 490 9.23 10.21 29.02
CA ALA A 490 8.71 10.46 27.69
C ALA A 490 7.79 9.32 27.23
N VAL A 491 6.58 9.66 26.76
CA VAL A 491 5.60 8.68 26.24
C VAL A 491 6.04 8.08 24.90
N TYR A 492 6.79 8.84 24.11
CA TYR A 492 7.20 8.50 22.75
C TYR A 492 8.71 8.58 22.57
N SER A 493 9.24 7.74 21.69
CA SER A 493 10.64 7.79 21.25
C SER A 493 10.96 9.11 20.54
N ARG A 494 12.22 9.36 20.21
CA ARG A 494 12.55 10.34 19.16
C ARG A 494 12.00 9.86 17.81
N GLY A 495 11.75 10.82 16.91
CA GLY A 495 11.24 10.56 15.57
C GLY A 495 12.38 10.33 14.56
N PHE A 496 12.27 9.27 13.77
CA PHE A 496 13.20 8.93 12.67
C PHE A 496 12.43 8.36 11.49
N SER A 497 12.87 8.61 10.25
CA SER A 497 12.15 8.13 9.07
C SER A 497 12.31 6.61 8.87
N ILE A 498 11.33 6.02 8.19
CA ILE A 498 11.40 4.62 7.74
C ILE A 498 12.10 4.54 6.38
N THR A 499 11.81 5.46 5.46
CA THR A 499 12.56 5.62 4.21
C THR A 499 13.86 6.40 4.46
N PRO A 500 15.02 5.91 3.97
CA PRO A 500 16.27 6.66 3.97
C PRO A 500 16.15 7.93 3.10
N PRO A 501 16.63 9.11 3.55
CA PRO A 501 16.64 10.33 2.75
C PRO A 501 17.34 10.17 1.39
N GLU A 502 18.34 9.29 1.30
CA GLU A 502 19.04 8.97 0.06
C GLU A 502 18.10 8.31 -0.95
N PHE A 503 17.30 7.32 -0.53
CA PHE A 503 16.32 6.64 -1.39
C PHE A 503 15.27 7.63 -1.90
N ALA A 504 14.81 8.53 -1.03
CA ALA A 504 13.86 9.58 -1.36
C ALA A 504 14.43 10.68 -2.28
N ASN A 505 15.74 10.69 -2.61
CA ASN A 505 16.37 11.73 -3.43
C ASN A 505 17.37 11.21 -4.49
N GLN A 506 17.55 9.89 -4.62
CA GLN A 506 18.53 9.30 -5.55
C GLN A 506 18.20 9.53 -7.03
N ILE A 507 16.92 9.65 -7.39
CA ILE A 507 16.42 9.78 -8.77
C ILE A 507 16.22 11.25 -9.16
N GLY A 508 15.60 12.04 -8.28
CA GLY A 508 15.19 13.44 -8.51
C GLY A 508 14.13 13.63 -9.60
N GLN A 509 13.75 14.90 -9.86
CA GLN A 509 12.60 15.25 -10.71
C GLN A 509 12.67 14.65 -12.13
N LYS A 510 11.52 14.18 -12.61
CA LYS A 510 11.31 13.66 -13.97
C LYS A 510 10.13 14.33 -14.70
N TYR A 511 9.09 14.74 -13.98
CA TYR A 511 7.97 15.52 -14.52
C TYR A 511 8.08 16.99 -14.12
N HIS A 512 7.91 17.91 -15.08
CA HIS A 512 8.06 19.37 -14.87
C HIS A 512 6.76 20.16 -15.04
N GLY A 513 5.71 19.55 -15.58
CA GLY A 513 4.38 20.15 -15.66
C GLY A 513 3.68 20.22 -14.29
N PRO A 514 2.58 20.98 -14.19
CA PRO A 514 1.80 21.08 -12.97
C PRO A 514 1.11 19.75 -12.62
N VAL A 515 0.80 19.55 -11.33
CA VAL A 515 0.21 18.30 -10.82
C VAL A 515 -1.02 18.57 -9.96
N VAL A 516 -2.10 17.81 -10.22
CA VAL A 516 -3.27 17.71 -9.35
C VAL A 516 -3.34 16.29 -8.77
N LEU A 517 -3.44 16.19 -7.46
CA LEU A 517 -3.64 14.93 -6.74
C LEU A 517 -5.12 14.78 -6.35
N ILE A 518 -5.77 13.70 -6.77
CA ILE A 518 -7.17 13.41 -6.46
C ILE A 518 -7.25 12.38 -5.32
N THR A 519 -7.96 12.73 -4.24
CA THR A 519 -8.06 11.93 -3.00
C THR A 519 -9.51 11.68 -2.56
N ASP A 520 -9.73 10.65 -1.73
CA ASP A 520 -11.00 10.34 -1.08
C ASP A 520 -10.76 9.82 0.35
N ALA A 521 -11.83 9.61 1.11
CA ALA A 521 -11.75 9.13 2.50
C ALA A 521 -11.39 7.64 2.64
N ARG A 522 -11.07 6.97 1.51
CA ARG A 522 -10.58 5.58 1.45
C ARG A 522 -9.10 5.52 1.08
N CYS A 523 -8.45 6.64 0.75
CA CYS A 523 -7.00 6.75 0.74
C CYS A 523 -6.46 6.52 2.16
N TYR A 524 -5.56 5.56 2.36
CA TYR A 524 -5.07 5.20 3.69
C TYR A 524 -3.55 4.95 3.76
N SER A 525 -2.98 5.17 4.93
CA SER A 525 -1.66 4.66 5.33
C SER A 525 -0.51 5.17 4.46
N ALA A 526 0.21 4.33 3.70
CA ALA A 526 1.20 4.81 2.73
C ALA A 526 0.62 5.85 1.74
N THR A 527 -0.70 5.83 1.47
CA THR A 527 -1.36 6.89 0.67
C THR A 527 -1.58 8.18 1.45
N ASP A 528 -1.90 8.12 2.74
CA ASP A 528 -1.92 9.31 3.61
C ASP A 528 -0.50 9.94 3.63
N ILE A 529 0.55 9.13 3.80
CA ILE A 529 1.97 9.55 3.77
C ILE A 529 2.33 10.18 2.42
N PHE A 530 1.91 9.59 1.29
CA PHE A 530 2.12 10.17 -0.03
C PHE A 530 1.47 11.56 -0.16
N ALA A 531 0.19 11.71 0.21
CA ALA A 531 -0.50 13.00 0.11
C ALA A 531 0.01 14.03 1.12
N ALA A 532 0.46 13.58 2.29
CA ALA A 532 1.07 14.40 3.33
C ALA A 532 2.40 14.97 2.83
N GLY A 533 3.30 14.12 2.33
CA GLY A 533 4.53 14.55 1.68
C GLY A 533 4.29 15.41 0.43
N PHE A 534 3.26 15.13 -0.37
CA PHE A 534 2.89 15.94 -1.53
C PHE A 534 2.47 17.36 -1.14
N ARG A 535 1.73 17.51 -0.04
CA ARG A 535 1.35 18.81 0.56
C ARG A 535 2.57 19.50 1.19
N ASP A 536 3.31 18.81 2.04
CA ASP A 536 4.34 19.42 2.88
C ASP A 536 5.58 19.87 2.08
N HIS A 537 5.79 19.30 0.88
CA HIS A 537 6.79 19.73 -0.10
C HIS A 537 6.22 20.62 -1.22
N ASN A 538 4.96 21.06 -1.12
CA ASN A 538 4.27 21.98 -2.05
C ASN A 538 4.30 21.51 -3.52
N ILE A 539 4.08 20.22 -3.77
CA ILE A 539 4.25 19.62 -5.11
C ILE A 539 3.14 20.03 -6.09
N GLY A 540 1.92 20.26 -5.60
CA GLY A 540 0.77 20.61 -6.42
C GLY A 540 -0.51 20.75 -5.59
N HIS A 541 -1.67 20.75 -6.26
CA HIS A 541 -2.97 20.99 -5.64
C HIS A 541 -3.69 19.67 -5.32
N ILE A 542 -4.29 19.54 -4.13
CA ILE A 542 -5.08 18.35 -3.74
C ILE A 542 -6.58 18.61 -3.94
N LEU A 543 -7.20 17.86 -4.85
CA LEU A 543 -8.63 17.87 -5.12
C LEU A 543 -9.29 16.64 -4.46
N GLY A 544 -9.98 16.84 -3.34
CA GLY A 544 -10.69 15.76 -2.66
C GLY A 544 -12.11 15.57 -3.20
N VAL A 545 -12.60 14.33 -3.26
CA VAL A 545 -14.05 14.06 -3.36
C VAL A 545 -14.72 13.93 -1.99
N ASP A 546 -13.92 13.82 -0.94
CA ASP A 546 -14.31 13.79 0.48
C ASP A 546 -13.62 14.92 1.26
N ALA A 547 -14.20 15.32 2.39
CA ALA A 547 -13.68 16.39 3.25
C ALA A 547 -12.31 16.10 3.91
N ASN A 548 -11.87 14.83 3.95
CA ASN A 548 -10.55 14.41 4.42
C ASN A 548 -10.22 13.03 3.84
N MET A 549 -8.94 12.66 3.83
CA MET A 549 -8.47 11.30 3.57
C MET A 549 -8.74 10.35 4.75
N GLY A 550 -8.27 9.10 4.67
CA GLY A 550 -8.49 8.09 5.70
C GLY A 550 -7.87 8.40 7.07
N ALA A 551 -6.73 9.11 7.07
CA ALA A 551 -5.99 9.49 8.27
C ALA A 551 -5.44 8.31 9.09
N GLY A 552 -4.92 7.28 8.42
CA GLY A 552 -4.14 6.20 9.03
C GLY A 552 -2.66 6.58 9.08
N GLY A 553 -2.18 7.14 10.19
CA GLY A 553 -0.83 7.69 10.31
C GLY A 553 0.16 6.78 11.03
N ALA A 554 0.36 5.54 10.56
CA ALA A 554 1.33 4.62 11.15
C ALA A 554 1.78 3.52 10.17
N ASN A 555 2.95 2.92 10.44
CA ASN A 555 3.29 1.60 9.92
C ASN A 555 2.71 0.50 10.85
N VAL A 556 2.56 -0.71 10.31
CA VAL A 556 1.86 -1.82 10.96
C VAL A 556 2.79 -3.02 11.12
N TRP A 557 2.81 -3.65 12.29
CA TRP A 557 3.34 -5.01 12.46
C TRP A 557 2.22 -5.94 12.92
N THR A 558 2.30 -7.21 12.55
CA THR A 558 1.42 -8.27 13.05
C THR A 558 1.90 -8.76 14.42
N HIS A 559 1.01 -9.46 15.13
CA HIS A 559 1.33 -10.25 16.31
C HIS A 559 2.41 -11.32 15.99
N GLY A 560 2.30 -11.99 14.83
CA GLY A 560 3.30 -12.95 14.35
C GLY A 560 4.69 -12.35 14.15
N LEU A 561 4.79 -11.17 13.51
CA LEU A 561 6.06 -10.46 13.34
C LEU A 561 6.65 -9.98 14.68
N LEU A 562 5.80 -9.52 15.61
CA LEU A 562 6.23 -9.12 16.97
C LEU A 562 6.76 -10.31 17.78
N GLN A 563 6.12 -11.49 17.66
CA GLN A 563 6.59 -12.74 18.25
C GLN A 563 7.92 -13.19 17.61
N ALA A 564 8.02 -13.12 16.28
CA ALA A 564 9.22 -13.49 15.53
C ALA A 564 10.42 -12.59 15.85
N LEU A 565 10.21 -11.27 16.01
CA LEU A 565 11.27 -10.32 16.40
C LEU A 565 11.84 -10.58 17.81
N LEU A 566 11.21 -11.42 18.63
CA LEU A 566 11.75 -11.88 19.91
C LEU A 566 12.42 -13.25 19.83
N THR A 567 12.09 -14.10 18.85
CA THR A 567 12.80 -15.37 18.63
C THR A 567 14.12 -15.20 17.87
N VAL A 568 14.27 -14.13 17.07
CA VAL A 568 15.54 -13.76 16.42
C VAL A 568 16.15 -12.48 17.01
N PRO A 569 17.47 -12.22 16.85
CA PRO A 569 18.51 -13.21 16.51
C PRO A 569 18.71 -14.24 17.63
N GLU A 570 19.42 -15.34 17.36
CA GLU A 570 19.74 -16.31 18.40
C GLU A 570 20.75 -15.75 19.43
N PRO A 571 20.56 -16.00 20.75
CA PRO A 571 19.48 -16.78 21.35
C PRO A 571 18.14 -16.04 21.37
N ALA A 572 17.07 -16.79 21.08
CA ALA A 572 15.68 -16.36 21.31
C ALA A 572 15.47 -15.80 22.74
N ASP A 573 14.58 -14.81 22.89
CA ASP A 573 14.20 -14.27 24.21
C ASP A 573 13.37 -15.32 25.00
N SER A 574 13.95 -15.85 26.09
CA SER A 574 13.28 -16.84 26.95
C SER A 574 12.07 -16.28 27.68
N GLU A 575 12.00 -14.96 27.83
CA GLU A 575 10.93 -14.23 28.50
C GLU A 575 10.00 -13.55 27.47
N THR A 576 9.85 -14.14 26.29
CA THR A 576 8.87 -13.67 25.29
C THR A 576 7.44 -13.83 25.83
N PRO A 577 6.62 -12.76 25.88
CA PRO A 577 5.25 -12.83 26.35
C PRO A 577 4.26 -13.29 25.26
N TYR A 578 4.73 -13.40 24.01
CA TYR A 578 3.93 -13.75 22.86
C TYR A 578 3.71 -15.26 22.75
N GLN A 579 2.50 -15.64 22.36
CA GLN A 579 2.06 -17.02 22.16
C GLN A 579 1.17 -17.07 20.91
N ASP A 580 1.30 -18.14 20.13
CA ASP A 580 0.53 -18.39 18.90
C ASP A 580 -0.98 -18.16 19.11
N LEU A 581 -1.66 -17.62 18.08
CA LEU A 581 -3.11 -17.44 18.12
C LEU A 581 -3.84 -18.66 17.53
N PRO A 582 -4.93 -19.14 18.16
CA PRO A 582 -5.57 -20.40 17.77
C PRO A 582 -6.39 -20.28 16.47
N LYS A 583 -6.46 -21.39 15.73
CA LYS A 583 -7.31 -21.57 14.52
C LYS A 583 -7.14 -20.51 13.42
N GLY A 584 -5.94 -19.96 13.27
CA GLY A 584 -5.65 -18.91 12.29
C GLY A 584 -6.25 -17.54 12.63
N ALA A 585 -6.75 -17.33 13.86
CA ALA A 585 -6.99 -15.99 14.35
C ALA A 585 -5.66 -15.20 14.35
N SER A 586 -5.73 -13.89 14.11
CA SER A 586 -4.54 -13.04 14.05
C SER A 586 -4.81 -11.67 14.66
N MET A 587 -3.76 -10.89 14.89
CA MET A 587 -3.84 -9.51 15.34
C MET A 587 -2.73 -8.67 14.71
N ARG A 588 -2.96 -7.37 14.63
CA ARG A 588 -2.00 -6.37 14.11
C ARG A 588 -2.17 -5.05 14.82
N VAL A 589 -1.13 -4.22 14.81
CA VAL A 589 -1.05 -3.00 15.61
C VAL A 589 -0.32 -1.87 14.88
N ALA A 590 -0.80 -0.63 15.05
CA ALA A 590 -0.02 0.57 14.75
C ALA A 590 1.20 0.60 15.69
N ILE A 591 2.40 0.35 15.15
CA ILE A 591 3.62 0.15 15.95
C ILE A 591 4.47 1.42 16.06
N ARG A 592 4.55 2.21 14.98
CA ARG A 592 5.14 3.54 15.00
C ARG A 592 4.20 4.53 14.35
N ARG A 593 3.92 5.65 15.04
CA ARG A 593 3.09 6.74 14.53
C ARG A 593 3.91 7.64 13.61
N THR A 594 3.33 8.09 12.52
CA THR A 594 3.96 8.98 11.55
C THR A 594 3.69 10.45 11.89
N LEU A 595 4.72 11.28 11.77
CA LEU A 595 4.64 12.72 11.94
C LEU A 595 4.93 13.45 10.62
N ARG A 596 4.20 14.54 10.41
CA ARG A 596 4.32 15.45 9.27
C ARG A 596 5.65 16.19 9.23
N VAL A 597 5.94 16.80 8.08
CA VAL A 597 7.19 17.52 7.78
C VAL A 597 6.90 18.95 7.30
N GLY A 598 7.93 19.66 6.82
CA GLY A 598 7.79 21.02 6.28
C GLY A 598 7.12 21.99 7.27
N ALA A 599 6.07 22.67 6.83
CA ALA A 599 5.30 23.62 7.64
C ALA A 599 4.47 22.97 8.76
N LEU A 600 4.25 21.65 8.73
CA LEU A 600 3.48 20.89 9.72
C LEU A 600 4.37 20.01 10.62
N ALA A 601 5.70 20.21 10.58
CA ALA A 601 6.71 19.39 11.24
C ALA A 601 6.35 18.95 12.67
N GLY A 602 6.22 17.64 12.88
CA GLY A 602 5.92 17.05 14.20
C GLY A 602 4.43 16.87 14.52
N THR A 603 3.52 17.31 13.64
CA THR A 603 2.07 17.04 13.75
C THR A 603 1.81 15.56 13.45
N PRO A 604 1.02 14.81 14.25
CA PRO A 604 0.64 13.43 13.90
C PRO A 604 -0.18 13.36 12.61
N LEU A 605 0.01 12.32 11.81
CA LEU A 605 -0.80 12.06 10.62
C LEU A 605 -2.10 11.28 10.94
N GLU A 606 -2.09 10.46 12.00
CA GLU A 606 -3.26 9.70 12.46
C GLU A 606 -4.38 10.64 12.92
N ASP A 607 -5.64 10.27 12.64
CA ASP A 607 -6.88 11.03 12.91
C ASP A 607 -7.02 12.36 12.16
N LEU A 608 -5.93 13.10 11.98
CA LEU A 608 -5.89 14.41 11.31
C LEU A 608 -5.83 14.31 9.78
N GLY A 609 -5.04 13.38 9.25
CA GLY A 609 -4.96 13.08 7.82
C GLY A 609 -4.47 14.24 6.95
N VAL A 610 -5.05 14.34 5.75
CA VAL A 610 -4.75 15.38 4.76
C VAL A 610 -6.06 15.93 4.21
N VAL A 611 -6.49 17.07 4.75
CA VAL A 611 -7.60 17.85 4.20
C VAL A 611 -7.19 18.37 2.81
N PRO A 612 -8.04 18.26 1.78
CA PRO A 612 -7.76 18.74 0.43
C PRO A 612 -7.86 20.27 0.31
N ASP A 613 -7.28 20.84 -0.74
CA ASP A 613 -7.30 22.29 -1.02
C ASP A 613 -8.60 22.75 -1.67
N SER A 614 -9.27 21.86 -2.40
CA SER A 614 -10.63 22.06 -2.89
C SER A 614 -11.40 20.75 -2.92
N LEU A 615 -12.73 20.85 -2.92
CA LEU A 615 -13.63 19.70 -3.02
C LEU A 615 -14.30 19.61 -4.39
N HIS A 616 -14.51 18.38 -4.84
CA HIS A 616 -15.45 18.02 -5.90
C HIS A 616 -16.67 17.33 -5.31
N ALA A 617 -17.87 17.79 -5.65
CA ALA A 617 -19.10 17.07 -5.33
C ALA A 617 -19.40 16.07 -6.46
N MET A 618 -19.05 14.79 -6.24
CA MET A 618 -19.24 13.70 -7.21
C MET A 618 -20.62 13.75 -7.86
N THR A 619 -20.67 13.84 -9.20
CA THR A 619 -21.92 13.94 -9.95
C THR A 619 -22.41 12.55 -10.39
N LYS A 620 -23.67 12.48 -10.84
CA LYS A 620 -24.20 11.27 -11.49
C LYS A 620 -23.38 10.86 -12.72
N ARG A 621 -22.76 11.82 -13.43
CA ARG A 621 -21.87 11.55 -14.58
C ARG A 621 -20.51 11.02 -14.14
N ASP A 622 -20.01 11.37 -12.96
CA ASP A 622 -18.76 10.79 -12.49
C ASP A 622 -18.88 9.28 -12.27
N LEU A 623 -19.98 8.85 -11.64
CA LEU A 623 -20.28 7.44 -11.43
C LEU A 623 -20.62 6.70 -12.73
N LEU A 624 -21.37 7.33 -13.64
CA LEU A 624 -21.93 6.65 -14.81
C LEU A 624 -21.09 6.80 -16.10
N GLU A 625 -20.39 7.92 -16.27
CA GLU A 625 -19.65 8.35 -17.48
C GLU A 625 -18.13 8.48 -17.21
N ALA A 626 -17.60 7.70 -16.28
CA ALA A 626 -16.17 7.52 -16.00
C ALA A 626 -15.41 8.77 -15.52
N ASN A 627 -15.93 9.42 -14.47
CA ASN A 627 -15.34 10.59 -13.78
C ASN A 627 -15.26 11.86 -14.66
N LEU A 628 -16.24 12.05 -15.56
CA LEU A 628 -16.24 13.15 -16.53
C LEU A 628 -16.13 14.55 -15.89
N ASP A 629 -16.89 14.83 -14.84
CA ASP A 629 -16.95 16.18 -14.25
C ASP A 629 -15.75 16.44 -13.34
N LEU A 630 -15.35 15.42 -12.55
CA LEU A 630 -14.14 15.43 -11.74
C LEU A 630 -12.87 15.65 -12.58
N ILE A 631 -12.75 14.96 -13.72
CA ILE A 631 -11.59 15.10 -14.63
C ILE A 631 -11.60 16.49 -15.30
N ASN A 632 -12.76 17.06 -15.62
CA ASN A 632 -12.83 18.44 -16.10
C ASN A 632 -12.40 19.45 -15.02
N GLN A 633 -12.87 19.33 -13.76
CA GLN A 633 -12.43 20.23 -12.67
C GLN A 633 -10.93 20.14 -12.42
N ALA A 634 -10.35 18.92 -12.45
CA ALA A 634 -8.90 18.73 -12.35
C ALA A 634 -8.14 19.38 -13.53
N GLY A 635 -8.70 19.35 -14.74
CA GLY A 635 -8.17 20.06 -15.91
C GLY A 635 -8.25 21.59 -15.78
N ASP A 636 -9.36 22.12 -15.27
CA ASP A 636 -9.53 23.55 -15.01
C ASP A 636 -8.58 24.06 -13.91
N LEU A 637 -8.24 23.23 -12.91
CA LEU A 637 -7.17 23.51 -11.94
C LEU A 637 -5.79 23.52 -12.60
N LEU A 638 -5.42 22.47 -13.35
CA LEU A 638 -4.12 22.37 -14.03
C LEU A 638 -3.87 23.56 -14.97
N LYS A 639 -4.90 24.04 -15.67
CA LYS A 639 -4.84 25.20 -16.58
C LYS A 639 -4.52 26.53 -15.90
N GLN A 640 -4.71 26.63 -14.59
CA GLN A 640 -4.37 27.83 -13.80
C GLN A 640 -2.92 27.81 -13.28
N MET A 641 -2.20 26.70 -13.44
CA MET A 641 -0.84 26.52 -12.96
C MET A 641 0.19 26.72 -14.08
N PRO A 642 1.42 27.19 -13.78
CA PRO A 642 2.47 27.36 -14.78
C PRO A 642 2.95 26.01 -15.34
N VAL A 643 3.02 25.90 -16.67
CA VAL A 643 3.63 24.77 -17.37
C VAL A 643 5.12 25.03 -17.55
N ARG A 644 5.96 24.08 -17.14
CA ARG A 644 7.43 24.17 -17.24
C ARG A 644 8.02 22.94 -17.92
N GLU A 645 9.16 23.12 -18.56
CA GLU A 645 9.95 22.04 -19.18
C GLU A 645 11.43 22.19 -18.80
N LEU A 646 12.09 21.08 -18.48
CA LEU A 646 13.55 20.97 -18.40
C LEU A 646 14.01 19.62 -18.97
N SER A 647 13.85 19.46 -20.28
CA SER A 647 14.38 18.32 -21.03
C SER A 647 15.86 18.53 -21.33
N VAL A 648 16.70 17.50 -21.20
CA VAL A 648 18.16 17.63 -21.33
C VAL A 648 18.76 16.41 -22.03
N LYS A 649 19.56 16.66 -23.05
CA LYS A 649 20.37 15.68 -23.78
C LYS A 649 21.85 16.03 -23.61
N ILE A 650 22.68 15.02 -23.37
CA ILE A 650 24.12 15.21 -23.14
C ILE A 650 24.96 14.41 -24.14
N GLN A 651 26.10 14.95 -24.55
CA GLN A 651 27.10 14.27 -25.39
C GLN A 651 28.48 14.41 -24.75
N LYS A 652 29.03 13.28 -24.29
CA LYS A 652 30.28 13.21 -23.52
C LYS A 652 31.49 13.16 -24.44
N THR A 653 32.41 14.11 -24.30
CA THR A 653 33.73 14.07 -24.94
C THR A 653 34.77 13.48 -23.97
N LYS A 654 36.08 13.55 -24.30
CA LYS A 654 37.14 13.10 -23.39
C LYS A 654 37.36 14.02 -22.17
N SER A 655 36.89 15.26 -22.22
CA SER A 655 37.16 16.28 -21.18
C SER A 655 36.03 17.28 -20.96
N SER A 656 35.01 17.30 -21.82
CA SER A 656 33.84 18.18 -21.72
C SER A 656 32.53 17.42 -21.90
N LEU A 657 31.44 18.03 -21.45
CA LEU A 657 30.08 17.60 -21.76
C LEU A 657 29.41 18.69 -22.58
N SER A 658 28.96 18.35 -23.78
CA SER A 658 28.04 19.20 -24.54
C SER A 658 26.62 18.93 -24.05
N VAL A 659 25.89 19.98 -23.70
CA VAL A 659 24.56 19.93 -23.10
C VAL A 659 23.57 20.70 -23.98
N ASN A 660 22.55 19.99 -24.45
CA ASN A 660 21.39 20.55 -25.15
C ASN A 660 20.20 20.47 -24.18
N ALA A 661 19.70 21.62 -23.72
CA ALA A 661 18.57 21.72 -22.81
C ALA A 661 17.38 22.39 -23.54
N THR A 662 16.22 21.75 -23.52
CA THR A 662 14.95 22.34 -23.97
C THR A 662 14.18 22.82 -22.75
N THR A 663 13.76 24.08 -22.75
CA THR A 663 13.18 24.73 -21.57
C THR A 663 11.93 25.55 -21.89
N ALA A 664 11.01 25.59 -20.93
CA ALA A 664 9.82 26.43 -20.95
C ALA A 664 9.48 26.85 -19.52
N GLY A 665 8.98 28.07 -19.32
CA GLY A 665 8.61 28.57 -17.98
C GLY A 665 9.81 28.70 -17.02
N LEU A 666 10.99 29.00 -17.56
CA LEU A 666 12.26 29.19 -16.84
C LEU A 666 12.99 30.43 -17.37
N SER A 667 13.72 31.11 -16.49
CA SER A 667 14.54 32.29 -16.81
C SER A 667 16.03 32.13 -16.48
N ARG A 668 16.41 31.16 -15.63
CA ARG A 668 17.82 30.85 -15.31
C ARG A 668 18.05 29.34 -15.15
N LEU A 669 19.22 28.87 -15.57
CA LEU A 669 19.76 27.55 -15.26
C LEU A 669 21.07 27.68 -14.47
N ASP A 670 21.10 27.11 -13.26
CA ASP A 670 22.36 26.86 -12.53
C ASP A 670 22.76 25.40 -12.75
N VAL A 671 24.02 25.18 -13.14
CA VAL A 671 24.56 23.89 -13.54
C VAL A 671 25.59 23.42 -12.51
N TYR A 672 25.43 22.18 -12.05
CA TYR A 672 26.27 21.57 -11.03
C TYR A 672 26.83 20.23 -11.51
N VAL A 673 28.08 19.95 -11.18
CA VAL A 673 28.71 18.63 -11.35
C VAL A 673 29.14 18.11 -9.97
N ASP A 674 28.67 16.92 -9.60
CA ASP A 674 28.86 16.32 -8.27
C ASP A 674 28.57 17.29 -7.11
N GLY A 675 27.45 18.03 -7.23
CA GLY A 675 27.01 19.05 -6.28
C GLY A 675 27.76 20.40 -6.33
N ARG A 676 28.85 20.52 -7.10
CA ARG A 676 29.63 21.75 -7.22
C ARG A 676 29.10 22.64 -8.35
N PRO A 677 28.82 23.94 -8.15
CA PRO A 677 28.40 24.82 -9.23
C PRO A 677 29.54 24.98 -10.25
N VAL A 678 29.21 24.85 -11.54
CA VAL A 678 30.16 25.01 -12.66
C VAL A 678 29.75 26.11 -13.64
N LYS A 679 28.46 26.45 -13.72
CA LYS A 679 27.94 27.46 -14.66
C LYS A 679 26.60 28.01 -14.18
N THR A 680 26.32 29.27 -14.50
CA THR A 680 24.99 29.88 -14.43
C THR A 680 24.70 30.50 -15.79
N LEU A 681 23.46 30.37 -16.25
CA LEU A 681 22.99 30.82 -17.56
C LEU A 681 21.62 31.47 -17.41
N ASP A 682 21.48 32.73 -17.82
CA ASP A 682 20.17 33.30 -18.08
C ASP A 682 19.64 32.73 -19.41
N ILE A 683 18.35 32.41 -19.48
CA ILE A 683 17.74 31.68 -20.61
C ILE A 683 16.37 32.24 -21.00
N GLU A 684 16.00 32.00 -22.26
CA GLU A 684 14.64 32.13 -22.78
C GLU A 684 14.07 30.74 -23.10
N SER A 685 12.74 30.64 -23.27
CA SER A 685 12.09 29.37 -23.60
C SER A 685 12.45 28.90 -25.02
N GLY A 686 12.86 27.64 -25.15
CA GLY A 686 13.43 27.05 -26.37
C GLY A 686 14.62 26.15 -26.08
N GLU A 687 15.50 25.95 -27.08
CA GLU A 687 16.75 25.20 -26.92
C GLU A 687 17.93 26.09 -26.50
N CYS A 688 18.54 25.75 -25.36
CA CYS A 688 19.82 26.28 -24.92
C CYS A 688 20.92 25.23 -25.15
N ASN A 689 22.03 25.62 -25.76
CA ASN A 689 23.17 24.74 -26.03
C ASN A 689 24.43 25.30 -25.37
N PHE A 690 25.11 24.50 -24.55
CA PHE A 690 26.32 24.93 -23.84
C PHE A 690 27.26 23.77 -23.53
N GLU A 691 28.55 24.07 -23.39
CA GLU A 691 29.55 23.12 -22.88
C GLU A 691 29.93 23.41 -21.42
N ILE A 692 30.34 22.35 -20.71
CA ILE A 692 31.01 22.40 -19.40
C ILE A 692 32.23 21.47 -19.43
N ASP A 693 33.28 21.83 -18.70
CA ASP A 693 34.41 20.93 -18.44
C ASP A 693 34.00 19.84 -17.44
N LEU A 694 34.45 18.60 -17.68
CA LEU A 694 34.22 17.47 -16.78
C LEU A 694 35.46 17.16 -15.93
N PRO A 695 35.36 17.24 -14.58
CA PRO A 695 36.35 16.67 -13.69
C PRO A 695 36.62 15.18 -13.97
N ALA A 696 37.85 14.74 -13.73
CA ALA A 696 38.17 13.32 -13.77
C ALA A 696 37.35 12.55 -12.71
N ASN A 697 36.62 11.52 -13.17
CA ASN A 697 35.64 10.73 -12.39
C ASN A 697 34.35 11.48 -12.00
N ALA A 698 33.96 12.55 -12.72
CA ALA A 698 32.64 13.16 -12.55
C ALA A 698 31.52 12.13 -12.78
N GLN A 699 30.54 12.08 -11.86
CA GLN A 699 29.48 11.06 -11.87
C GLN A 699 28.09 11.62 -12.17
N GLN A 700 27.82 12.86 -11.75
CA GLN A 700 26.46 13.39 -11.73
C GLN A 700 26.39 14.84 -12.25
N LEU A 701 25.51 15.06 -13.23
CA LEU A 701 25.08 16.39 -13.67
C LEU A 701 23.74 16.73 -13.00
N ARG A 702 23.62 17.95 -12.48
CA ARG A 702 22.34 18.53 -12.07
C ARG A 702 22.16 19.91 -12.69
N LEU A 703 21.09 20.10 -13.45
CA LEU A 703 20.57 21.42 -13.81
C LEU A 703 19.49 21.81 -12.80
N ALA A 704 19.55 23.04 -12.32
CA ALA A 704 18.55 23.69 -11.49
C ALA A 704 17.93 24.85 -12.26
N GLY A 705 16.66 24.74 -12.60
CA GLY A 705 15.87 25.75 -13.29
C GLY A 705 15.15 26.68 -12.32
N TYR A 706 15.25 27.98 -12.59
CA TYR A 706 14.61 29.03 -11.81
C TYR A 706 13.72 29.90 -12.69
N GLU A 707 12.65 30.41 -12.08
CA GLU A 707 11.73 31.41 -12.64
C GLU A 707 11.56 32.51 -11.58
N ASN A 708 11.79 33.78 -11.92
CA ASN A 708 11.76 34.90 -10.96
C ASN A 708 12.65 34.75 -9.70
N ASN A 709 13.68 33.89 -9.77
CA ASN A 709 14.55 33.39 -8.68
C ASN A 709 13.94 32.33 -7.74
N GLU A 710 12.70 31.89 -7.97
CA GLU A 710 12.16 30.69 -7.32
C GLU A 710 12.73 29.44 -7.99
N TYR A 711 13.05 28.40 -7.22
CA TYR A 711 13.60 27.13 -7.70
C TYR A 711 12.45 26.19 -8.10
N VAL A 712 12.24 26.00 -9.40
CA VAL A 712 10.99 25.45 -9.95
C VAL A 712 11.16 24.24 -10.87
N ALA A 713 12.39 23.91 -11.29
CA ALA A 713 12.69 22.72 -12.05
C ALA A 713 14.07 22.13 -11.73
N ALA A 714 14.22 20.81 -11.84
CA ALA A 714 15.48 20.11 -11.70
C ALA A 714 15.61 19.01 -12.76
N ARG A 715 16.83 18.76 -13.27
CA ARG A 715 17.13 17.52 -14.02
C ARG A 715 18.47 16.97 -13.55
N LYS A 716 18.41 15.76 -12.99
CA LYS A 716 19.55 14.97 -12.49
C LYS A 716 19.85 13.83 -13.48
N ILE A 717 21.12 13.71 -13.86
CA ILE A 717 21.61 12.78 -14.90
C ILE A 717 22.96 12.19 -14.45
N GLU A 718 23.19 10.91 -14.70
CA GLU A 718 24.48 10.23 -14.49
C GLU A 718 25.35 10.35 -15.75
N ILE A 719 26.68 10.50 -15.61
CA ILE A 719 27.59 10.91 -16.69
C ILE A 719 28.59 9.82 -17.09
#